data_AF-A0AAD7ZC39-F1
#
_entry.id   AF-A0AAD7ZC39-F1
#
_cell.length_a   1.000
_cell.length_b   1.000
_cell.length_c   1.000
_cell.angle_alpha   90.00
_cell.angle_beta   90.00
_cell.angle_gamma   90.00
#
_symmetry.space_group_name_H-M   'P 1'
#
loop_
_entity.id
_entity.type
_entity.pdbx_description
1 polymer ?
#
loop_
_entity_poly.entity_id
_entity_poly.type
_entity_poly.pdbx_seq_one_letter_code
_entity_poly.pdbx_strand_id
1 'polypeptide(L)'
;SLCEYAILGFELGYSMTNPNVLVLWEAQFGDFLDTGQVVVDTYISSSEVKWDRQLSIVLLLPHGLEGQGPEHSSARMERFLQMCDDDPDDMPCLKNETSIVNQLREVNWIVAVPTTPANYFHILRRHLKMPFRKPLILFTPKQILKTNRLRSSLNEMTEGTSALHFKRVIPDNGAASKSPKTVKRLIFCTGRVYYDLIFGREERKLQQYIAITRIEQLCPFPYDLVQEQALKYPNAEICWTQEEHKNSGAWSYIYPRFSTALQDNDRDKFAFNVLMLNKKYHSSLNEESFMNSTSSSYMEEMFNLWLKDRTLVHASWDSYFRRILKGALPGQAYQSPPTIKSTVQVATMPPISETYVPSTSPKQQVVPTPQASTKKNVDKGLIYKHQLLMSVITAYQNRGHLVAKLDPLEFTYSYYGAKKPVNKLHPPERIAINSKINELTKDDFNTVFDIPHITFIGGDQTSLPLHEIIQRLENVYCKNIGVEMSHIESDEILEWIKKKFELPNITVIGKERKKNTLEELVASEKLEEFLDRKWRTQPRFGLEGGETLVPGILQIIDSSAVSGAECIIIGTSHRGRINLLANVCKQPLELIFAEFFNTPIKENNPYDVKYHLGSSTIVHNDAANKLINIVMQSNPSHLEIVNPLTAGRARAEQKIRKDTDGNKVVSIILHGDAGISGEGIVYESFNLAELPCYSTSGTIHIVCNNQIGYTTFPHFGRSPKYCTAVAKIMDTAIFHVNNDVPDAVMYCCQVAAEFRNTFHKDVIVDIIGYRRRGHSETDDPVPTAPVLYKEISHTPNVMKKYSKKLIGEK
;
A
#
# COMPACT_ATOMS: atom_id res chain seq x y z
N SER A 1 0.16 -5.76 -11.86
CA SER A 1 -0.65 -5.82 -10.64
C SER A 1 -1.51 -4.58 -10.64
N LEU A 2 -2.81 -4.66 -10.33
CA LEU A 2 -3.71 -3.49 -10.27
C LEU A 2 -3.78 -2.89 -8.85
N CYS A 3 -2.71 -3.03 -8.05
CA CYS A 3 -2.61 -2.51 -6.67
C CYS A 3 -1.69 -1.29 -6.62
N GLU A 4 -1.93 -0.32 -7.51
CA GLU A 4 -1.03 0.82 -7.69
C GLU A 4 -0.92 1.69 -6.43
N TYR A 5 -2.00 1.78 -5.65
CA TYR A 5 -2.01 2.56 -4.41
C TYR A 5 -1.10 1.94 -3.35
N ALA A 6 -1.25 0.64 -3.07
CA ALA A 6 -0.38 -0.03 -2.09
C ALA A 6 1.06 -0.23 -2.60
N ILE A 7 1.27 -0.53 -3.89
CA ILE A 7 2.62 -0.71 -4.44
C ILE A 7 3.39 0.61 -4.37
N LEU A 8 2.78 1.74 -4.75
CA LEU A 8 3.43 3.04 -4.65
C LEU A 8 3.78 3.39 -3.19
N GLY A 9 2.87 3.14 -2.25
CA GLY A 9 3.14 3.30 -0.82
C GLY A 9 4.28 2.41 -0.31
N PHE A 10 4.36 1.16 -0.79
CA PHE A 10 5.42 0.22 -0.44
C PHE A 10 6.78 0.68 -0.97
N GLU A 11 6.87 1.00 -2.25
CA GLU A 11 8.10 1.48 -2.87
C GLU A 11 8.59 2.79 -2.25
N LEU A 12 7.67 3.67 -1.87
CA LEU A 12 7.99 4.88 -1.10
C LEU A 12 8.65 4.52 0.24
N GLY A 13 8.04 3.61 1.02
CA GLY A 13 8.60 3.17 2.30
C GLY A 13 9.98 2.52 2.17
N TYR A 14 10.19 1.76 1.10
CA TYR A 14 11.47 1.16 0.76
C TYR A 14 12.52 2.24 0.46
N SER A 15 12.17 3.20 -0.42
CA SER A 15 13.06 4.29 -0.84
C SER A 15 13.47 5.21 0.31
N MET A 16 12.57 5.47 1.26
CA MET A 16 12.83 6.29 2.45
C MET A 16 13.90 5.69 3.37
N THR A 17 14.04 4.38 3.34
CA THR A 17 14.91 3.63 4.26
C THR A 17 16.28 3.40 3.64
N ASN A 18 16.33 3.15 2.33
CA ASN A 18 17.57 2.86 1.62
C ASN A 18 17.84 3.88 0.51
N PRO A 19 18.50 5.02 0.81
CA PRO A 19 18.75 6.07 -0.17
C PRO A 19 19.77 5.68 -1.25
N ASN A 20 20.48 4.56 -1.10
CA ASN A 20 21.50 4.12 -2.06
C ASN A 20 20.94 3.17 -3.12
N VAL A 21 19.65 2.85 -3.08
CA VAL A 21 18.96 2.01 -4.07
C VAL A 21 18.15 2.88 -5.01
N LEU A 22 18.17 2.54 -6.30
CA LEU A 22 17.32 3.15 -7.30
C LEU A 22 15.96 2.45 -7.28
N VAL A 23 14.97 3.13 -6.70
CA VAL A 23 13.59 2.66 -6.66
C VAL A 23 12.81 3.32 -7.78
N LEU A 24 12.33 2.52 -8.74
CA LEU A 24 11.58 2.96 -9.91
C LEU A 24 10.16 2.41 -9.79
N TRP A 25 9.17 3.29 -9.72
CA TRP A 25 7.76 2.92 -9.83
C TRP A 25 7.26 3.33 -11.20
N GLU A 26 6.76 2.39 -12.00
CA GLU A 26 6.30 2.62 -13.37
C GLU A 26 4.79 2.45 -13.46
N ALA A 27 4.11 3.52 -13.90
CA ALA A 27 2.69 3.44 -14.21
C ALA A 27 2.48 2.74 -15.56
N GLN A 28 1.59 1.75 -15.61
CA GLN A 28 1.26 1.07 -16.86
C GLN A 28 0.67 2.03 -17.90
N PHE A 29 -0.26 2.88 -17.47
CA PHE A 29 -0.90 3.96 -18.23
C PHE A 29 -1.04 5.21 -17.37
N GLY A 30 -1.36 6.36 -17.98
CA GLY A 30 -1.37 7.64 -17.26
C GLY A 30 -2.42 7.72 -16.15
N ASP A 31 -3.58 7.12 -16.38
CA ASP A 31 -4.71 6.99 -15.46
C ASP A 31 -4.48 6.03 -14.30
N PHE A 32 -3.54 5.09 -14.41
CA PHE A 32 -3.23 4.17 -13.30
C PHE A 32 -2.64 4.92 -12.10
N LEU A 33 -1.94 6.03 -12.35
CA LEU A 33 -1.47 6.94 -11.32
C LEU A 33 -2.62 7.57 -10.51
N ASP A 34 -3.82 7.75 -11.09
CA ASP A 34 -4.92 8.42 -10.40
C ASP A 34 -5.30 7.71 -9.09
N THR A 35 -5.13 6.39 -9.02
CA THR A 35 -5.33 5.60 -7.79
C THR A 35 -4.24 5.82 -6.74
N GLY A 36 -3.00 6.05 -7.17
CA GLY A 36 -1.85 6.36 -6.31
C GLY A 36 -1.68 7.84 -5.97
N GLN A 37 -2.53 8.72 -6.52
CA GLN A 37 -2.41 10.18 -6.38
C GLN A 37 -2.37 10.65 -4.92
N VAL A 38 -3.09 9.98 -4.02
CA VAL A 38 -3.07 10.31 -2.59
C VAL A 38 -1.65 10.18 -2.00
N VAL A 39 -0.87 9.18 -2.43
CA VAL A 39 0.54 9.05 -2.00
C VAL A 39 1.38 10.20 -2.54
N VAL A 40 1.15 10.59 -3.81
CA VAL A 40 1.85 11.72 -4.44
C VAL A 40 1.61 13.01 -3.66
N ASP A 41 0.35 13.32 -3.38
CA ASP A 41 -0.05 14.60 -2.78
C ASP A 41 0.29 14.69 -1.29
N THR A 42 0.20 13.58 -0.55
CA THR A 42 0.31 13.60 0.91
C THR A 42 1.68 13.21 1.44
N TYR A 43 2.47 12.47 0.65
CA TYR A 43 3.84 12.11 0.97
C TYR A 43 4.83 12.69 -0.02
N ILE A 44 4.74 12.36 -1.31
CA ILE A 44 5.85 12.62 -2.24
C ILE A 44 6.11 14.13 -2.39
N SER A 45 5.07 14.95 -2.42
CA SER A 45 5.17 16.40 -2.61
C SER A 45 5.66 17.17 -1.38
N SER A 46 5.40 16.66 -0.17
CA SER A 46 5.44 17.46 1.06
C SER A 46 6.20 16.82 2.22
N SER A 47 6.68 15.57 2.10
CA SER A 47 7.36 14.85 3.21
C SER A 47 8.59 15.57 3.76
N GLU A 48 9.35 16.27 2.92
CA GLU A 48 10.55 16.99 3.34
C GLU A 48 10.19 18.19 4.22
N VAL A 49 9.22 19.02 3.80
CA VAL A 49 8.74 20.14 4.60
C VAL A 49 8.03 19.65 5.86
N LYS A 50 7.15 18.66 5.74
CA LYS A 50 6.34 18.18 6.87
C LYS A 50 7.17 17.46 7.93
N TRP A 51 8.13 16.63 7.53
CA TRP A 51 8.77 15.65 8.42
C TRP A 51 10.30 15.57 8.27
N ASP A 52 10.92 16.46 7.50
CA ASP A 52 12.36 16.43 7.18
C ASP A 52 12.80 15.07 6.60
N ARG A 53 11.94 14.49 5.75
CA ARG A 53 12.19 13.19 5.10
C ARG A 53 12.51 13.37 3.63
N GLN A 54 13.76 13.11 3.28
CA GLN A 54 14.22 13.02 1.89
C GLN A 54 13.74 11.72 1.24
N LEU A 55 13.30 11.79 -0.01
CA LEU A 55 12.70 10.69 -0.74
C LEU A 55 13.50 10.38 -2.01
N SER A 56 13.82 9.11 -2.26
CA SER A 56 14.59 8.67 -3.43
C SER A 56 13.75 7.92 -4.47
N ILE A 57 12.43 8.06 -4.43
CA ILE A 57 11.55 7.40 -5.39
C ILE A 57 11.62 8.08 -6.76
N VAL A 58 11.60 7.28 -7.83
CA VAL A 58 11.46 7.75 -9.21
C VAL A 58 10.11 7.27 -9.74
N LEU A 59 9.27 8.21 -10.19
CA LEU A 59 8.02 7.89 -10.88
C LEU A 59 8.29 7.90 -12.40
N LEU A 60 8.09 6.76 -13.05
CA LEU A 60 8.14 6.60 -14.49
C LEU A 60 6.71 6.67 -15.02
N LEU A 61 6.36 7.82 -15.56
CA LEU A 61 5.02 8.12 -16.03
C LEU A 61 4.99 8.08 -17.57
N PRO A 62 4.01 7.36 -18.16
CA PRO A 62 3.82 7.37 -19.58
C PRO A 62 3.35 8.75 -20.03
N HIS A 63 3.81 9.16 -21.21
CA HIS A 63 3.52 10.47 -21.73
C HIS A 63 3.32 10.45 -23.23
N GLY A 64 2.18 10.95 -23.70
CA GLY A 64 1.96 11.22 -25.10
C GLY A 64 0.55 10.88 -25.51
N LEU A 65 -0.12 11.85 -26.13
CA LEU A 65 -1.38 11.69 -26.86
C LEU A 65 -1.16 10.80 -28.11
N GLU A 66 -0.77 9.56 -27.88
CA GLU A 66 -0.37 8.54 -28.85
C GLU A 66 -1.56 7.82 -29.50
N GLY A 67 -2.74 8.45 -29.51
CA GLY A 67 -3.94 7.91 -30.14
C GLY A 67 -4.64 6.78 -29.35
N GLN A 68 -4.24 6.54 -28.09
CA GLN A 68 -4.81 5.51 -27.21
C GLN A 68 -6.02 6.00 -26.40
N GLY A 69 -6.50 7.22 -26.67
CA GLY A 69 -7.56 7.87 -25.90
C GLY A 69 -7.03 8.80 -24.80
N PRO A 70 -7.89 9.64 -24.20
CA PRO A 70 -7.48 10.70 -23.28
C PRO A 70 -6.91 10.21 -21.94
N GLU A 71 -7.33 9.05 -21.44
CA GLU A 71 -6.95 8.54 -20.11
C GLU A 71 -5.66 7.70 -20.15
N HIS A 72 -5.49 6.87 -21.20
CA HIS A 72 -4.29 6.03 -21.34
C HIS A 72 -3.02 6.82 -21.69
N SER A 73 -3.17 7.99 -22.30
CA SER A 73 -2.09 8.73 -22.96
C SER A 73 -1.40 9.80 -22.09
N SER A 74 -2.03 10.27 -21.02
CA SER A 74 -1.49 11.37 -20.23
C SER A 74 -1.59 11.10 -18.74
N ALA A 75 -0.43 11.08 -18.06
CA ALA A 75 -0.34 11.13 -16.61
C ALA A 75 -0.51 12.55 -16.04
N ARG A 76 -1.12 13.48 -16.81
CA ARG A 76 -1.47 14.84 -16.38
C ARG A 76 -0.28 15.62 -15.81
N MET A 77 0.76 15.82 -16.61
CA MET A 77 1.99 16.52 -16.23
C MET A 77 1.74 17.89 -15.58
N GLU A 78 0.69 18.59 -15.99
CA GLU A 78 0.27 19.85 -15.41
C GLU A 78 0.05 19.77 -13.89
N ARG A 79 -0.43 18.63 -13.37
CA ARG A 79 -0.65 18.45 -11.92
C ARG A 79 0.66 18.46 -11.15
N PHE A 80 1.66 17.75 -11.65
CA PHE A 80 2.99 17.72 -11.03
C PHE A 80 3.66 19.09 -11.07
N LEU A 81 3.56 19.78 -12.21
CA LEU A 81 4.15 21.11 -12.38
C LEU A 81 3.49 22.18 -11.51
N GLN A 82 2.16 22.09 -11.28
CA GLN A 82 1.44 23.00 -10.38
C GLN A 82 1.84 22.81 -8.91
N MET A 83 2.30 21.63 -8.53
CA MET A 83 2.74 21.30 -7.17
C MET A 83 4.26 21.45 -6.96
N CYS A 84 5.00 21.93 -7.96
CA CYS A 84 6.42 22.21 -7.81
C CYS A 84 6.65 23.42 -6.89
N ASP A 85 7.54 23.26 -5.92
CA ASP A 85 8.06 24.34 -5.08
C ASP A 85 9.19 25.07 -5.81
N ASP A 86 8.82 25.81 -6.85
CA ASP A 86 9.71 26.60 -7.70
C ASP A 86 9.00 27.93 -7.97
N ASP A 87 9.54 29.05 -7.49
CA ASP A 87 8.89 30.35 -7.62
C ASP A 87 9.04 30.87 -9.06
N PRO A 88 7.94 31.17 -9.78
CA PRO A 88 8.03 31.72 -11.13
C PRO A 88 8.57 33.16 -11.20
N ASP A 89 8.48 33.92 -10.11
CA ASP A 89 8.84 35.33 -10.05
C ASP A 89 10.26 35.55 -9.49
N ASP A 90 10.87 34.53 -8.91
CA ASP A 90 12.26 34.55 -8.46
C ASP A 90 13.22 34.08 -9.57
N MET A 91 14.28 34.87 -9.82
CA MET A 91 15.32 34.56 -10.78
C MET A 91 16.56 34.02 -10.04
N PRO A 92 16.77 32.69 -9.99
CA PRO A 92 17.86 32.12 -9.24
C PRO A 92 19.22 32.48 -9.85
N CYS A 93 20.21 32.78 -9.01
CA CYS A 93 21.58 33.11 -9.45
C CYS A 93 22.35 31.84 -9.85
N LEU A 94 22.10 31.32 -11.06
CA LEU A 94 22.66 30.06 -11.56
C LEU A 94 24.02 30.23 -12.27
N LYS A 95 24.99 30.85 -11.59
CA LYS A 95 26.32 31.15 -12.19
C LYS A 95 27.37 30.06 -12.03
N ASN A 96 27.18 29.13 -11.08
CA ASN A 96 28.15 28.10 -10.76
C ASN A 96 27.48 26.77 -10.35
N GLU A 97 28.26 25.69 -10.27
CA GLU A 97 27.71 24.37 -9.92
C GLU A 97 27.00 24.37 -8.56
N THR A 98 27.53 25.09 -7.57
CA THR A 98 26.91 25.20 -6.24
C THR A 98 25.50 25.78 -6.30
N SER A 99 25.28 26.83 -7.09
CA SER A 99 23.96 27.44 -7.26
C SER A 99 22.95 26.50 -7.93
N ILE A 100 23.39 25.66 -8.87
CA ILE A 100 22.54 24.65 -9.50
C ILE A 100 22.16 23.55 -8.49
N VAL A 101 23.12 23.13 -7.66
CA VAL A 101 22.88 22.15 -6.59
C VAL A 101 21.94 22.70 -5.54
N ASN A 102 22.05 23.99 -5.19
CA ASN A 102 21.14 24.65 -4.27
C ASN A 102 19.71 24.71 -4.84
N GLN A 103 19.55 25.09 -6.11
CA GLN A 103 18.24 25.09 -6.79
C GLN A 103 17.59 23.69 -6.74
N LEU A 104 18.36 22.63 -6.98
CA LEU A 104 17.88 21.25 -6.87
C LEU A 104 17.54 20.83 -5.43
N ARG A 105 18.18 21.45 -4.44
CA ARG A 105 17.94 21.18 -3.02
C ARG A 105 16.71 21.93 -2.50
N GLU A 106 16.41 23.10 -3.04
CA GLU A 106 15.29 23.94 -2.59
C GLU A 106 13.95 23.40 -3.11
N VAL A 107 13.87 22.92 -4.35
CA VAL A 107 12.63 22.35 -4.89
C VAL A 107 12.17 21.09 -4.13
N ASN A 108 10.87 20.86 -4.09
CA ASN A 108 10.29 19.65 -3.50
C ASN A 108 10.57 18.38 -4.32
N TRP A 109 10.60 18.48 -5.66
CA TRP A 109 10.95 17.36 -6.56
C TRP A 109 11.48 17.84 -7.91
N ILE A 110 11.97 16.89 -8.72
CA ILE A 110 12.49 17.13 -10.07
C ILE A 110 11.49 16.58 -11.09
N VAL A 111 11.10 17.39 -12.07
CA VAL A 111 10.24 16.97 -13.20
C VAL A 111 11.02 17.07 -14.50
N ALA A 112 11.11 15.96 -15.24
CA ALA A 112 11.87 15.89 -16.49
C ALA A 112 11.20 15.02 -17.56
N VAL A 113 11.51 15.33 -18.82
CA VAL A 113 11.00 14.65 -20.02
C VAL A 113 12.20 14.27 -20.91
N PRO A 114 12.97 13.24 -20.55
CA PRO A 114 14.17 12.89 -21.28
C PRO A 114 13.82 12.36 -22.68
N THR A 115 14.29 13.00 -23.75
CA THR A 115 13.97 12.60 -25.13
C THR A 115 15.04 11.73 -25.78
N THR A 116 16.17 11.45 -25.10
CA THR A 116 17.24 10.59 -25.61
C THR A 116 17.65 9.54 -24.58
N PRO A 117 18.05 8.32 -25.01
CA PRO A 117 18.49 7.28 -24.08
C PRO A 117 19.70 7.71 -23.22
N ALA A 118 20.66 8.46 -23.77
CA ALA A 118 21.78 9.00 -22.99
C ALA A 118 21.33 9.95 -21.88
N ASN A 119 20.39 10.86 -22.16
CA ASN A 119 19.92 11.80 -21.15
C ASN A 119 19.09 11.09 -20.05
N TYR A 120 18.31 10.07 -20.42
CA TYR A 120 17.60 9.20 -19.47
C TYR A 120 18.58 8.44 -18.55
N PHE A 121 19.65 7.86 -19.11
CA PHE A 121 20.70 7.23 -18.32
C PHE A 121 21.35 8.22 -17.33
N HIS A 122 21.72 9.41 -17.82
CA HIS A 122 22.40 10.41 -17.00
C HIS A 122 21.52 11.01 -15.90
N ILE A 123 20.19 11.17 -16.11
CA ILE A 123 19.32 11.68 -15.04
C ILE A 123 19.17 10.69 -13.90
N LEU A 124 19.04 9.39 -14.19
CA LEU A 124 18.99 8.35 -13.17
C LEU A 124 20.31 8.25 -12.40
N ARG A 125 21.44 8.33 -13.11
CA ARG A 125 22.78 8.38 -12.49
C ARG A 125 22.95 9.61 -11.62
N ARG A 126 22.53 10.79 -12.10
CA ARG A 126 22.56 12.04 -11.34
C ARG A 126 21.77 11.89 -10.06
N HIS A 127 20.55 11.34 -10.14
CA HIS A 127 19.65 11.14 -9.00
C HIS A 127 20.28 10.32 -7.87
N LEU A 128 20.89 9.18 -8.18
CA LEU A 128 21.62 8.37 -7.19
C LEU A 128 22.88 9.05 -6.65
N LYS A 129 23.58 9.84 -7.48
CA LYS A 129 24.87 10.47 -7.13
C LYS A 129 24.73 11.80 -6.38
N MET A 130 23.54 12.39 -6.32
CA MET A 130 23.32 13.60 -5.53
C MET A 130 23.65 13.36 -4.04
N PRO A 131 24.14 14.38 -3.30
CA PRO A 131 24.40 14.26 -1.85
C PRO A 131 23.12 14.30 -1.00
N PHE A 132 21.97 14.52 -1.62
CA PHE A 132 20.64 14.50 -1.01
C PHE A 132 19.66 13.70 -1.89
N ARG A 133 18.44 13.47 -1.42
CA ARG A 133 17.39 12.81 -2.21
C ARG A 133 16.18 13.73 -2.41
N LYS A 134 15.72 13.77 -3.66
CA LYS A 134 14.47 14.39 -4.09
C LYS A 134 13.71 13.38 -4.94
N PRO A 135 12.37 13.31 -4.87
CA PRO A 135 11.59 12.56 -5.84
C PRO A 135 11.93 12.99 -7.27
N LEU A 136 11.95 12.03 -8.18
CA LEU A 136 12.18 12.27 -9.60
C LEU A 136 10.97 11.82 -10.41
N ILE A 137 10.31 12.76 -11.09
CA ILE A 137 9.14 12.52 -11.92
C ILE A 137 9.59 12.55 -13.38
N LEU A 138 9.57 11.40 -14.04
CA LEU A 138 9.97 11.25 -15.44
C LEU A 138 8.76 10.96 -16.31
N PHE A 139 8.55 11.82 -17.29
CA PHE A 139 7.58 11.58 -18.35
C PHE A 139 8.30 11.01 -19.56
N THR A 140 7.94 9.80 -19.97
CA THR A 140 8.59 9.11 -21.10
C THR A 140 7.57 8.68 -22.16
N PRO A 141 7.72 9.15 -23.41
CA PRO A 141 6.89 8.69 -24.52
C PRO A 141 7.32 7.31 -25.03
N LYS A 142 6.40 6.35 -25.00
CA LYS A 142 6.67 4.95 -25.34
C LYS A 142 7.03 4.77 -26.82
N GLN A 143 6.51 5.61 -27.73
CA GLN A 143 6.86 5.53 -29.16
C GLN A 143 8.31 5.93 -29.47
N ILE A 144 8.93 6.79 -28.65
CA ILE A 144 10.32 7.22 -28.84
C ILE A 144 11.29 6.04 -28.67
N LEU A 145 10.92 5.02 -27.91
CA LEU A 145 11.74 3.82 -27.72
C LEU A 145 11.87 2.97 -28.99
N LYS A 146 11.00 3.14 -30.00
CA LYS A 146 10.89 2.25 -31.17
C LYS A 146 11.47 2.82 -32.48
N THR A 147 11.90 4.08 -32.52
CA THR A 147 12.39 4.67 -33.78
C THR A 147 13.91 4.52 -33.91
N ASN A 148 14.38 3.97 -35.04
CA ASN A 148 15.81 3.75 -35.28
C ASN A 148 16.69 5.02 -35.25
N ARG A 149 16.10 6.21 -35.43
CA ARG A 149 16.78 7.50 -35.28
C ARG A 149 17.00 7.93 -33.82
N LEU A 150 16.45 7.19 -32.85
CA LEU A 150 16.40 7.53 -31.41
C LEU A 150 17.38 6.67 -30.60
N ARG A 151 18.57 6.42 -31.15
CA ARG A 151 19.63 5.66 -30.49
C ARG A 151 20.72 6.61 -30.03
N SER A 152 21.14 6.45 -28.78
CA SER A 152 22.38 7.02 -28.27
C SER A 152 23.50 6.01 -28.45
N SER A 153 24.71 6.50 -28.72
CA SER A 153 25.89 5.63 -28.73
C SER A 153 26.36 5.35 -27.30
N LEU A 154 27.01 4.21 -27.06
CA LEU A 154 27.56 3.91 -25.72
C LEU A 154 28.59 4.95 -25.27
N ASN A 155 29.30 5.59 -26.20
CA ASN A 155 30.25 6.67 -25.91
C ASN A 155 29.58 7.93 -25.32
N GLU A 156 28.27 8.09 -25.49
CA GLU A 156 27.49 9.15 -24.84
C GLU A 156 27.13 8.79 -23.39
N MET A 157 27.39 7.56 -22.95
CA MET A 157 27.12 7.04 -21.60
C MET A 157 28.39 6.72 -20.81
N THR A 158 29.55 6.56 -21.47
CA THR A 158 30.85 6.20 -20.86
C THR A 158 31.83 7.38 -20.75
N GLU A 159 32.84 7.26 -19.89
CA GLU A 159 33.86 8.28 -19.61
C GLU A 159 34.70 8.64 -20.84
N GLY A 160 34.80 9.94 -21.16
CA GLY A 160 35.69 10.49 -22.21
C GLY A 160 35.11 11.53 -23.17
N THR A 161 33.82 11.89 -23.11
CA THR A 161 33.18 12.84 -24.06
C THR A 161 32.52 14.05 -23.37
N SER A 162 32.35 15.17 -24.08
CA SER A 162 31.59 16.36 -23.60
C SER A 162 30.07 16.11 -23.44
N ALA A 163 29.62 14.85 -23.55
CA ALA A 163 28.25 14.38 -23.32
C ALA A 163 28.09 13.62 -21.99
N LEU A 164 29.02 13.82 -21.04
CA LEU A 164 29.15 13.04 -19.80
C LEU A 164 28.15 13.32 -18.66
N HIS A 165 27.23 14.26 -18.86
CA HIS A 165 26.30 14.67 -17.81
C HIS A 165 24.89 14.86 -18.37
N PHE A 166 23.93 14.85 -17.45
CA PHE A 166 22.55 15.16 -17.79
C PHE A 166 22.45 16.57 -18.35
N LYS A 167 21.78 16.72 -19.49
CA LYS A 167 21.53 17.99 -20.18
C LYS A 167 20.13 18.47 -19.82
N ARG A 168 20.05 19.56 -19.06
CA ARG A 168 18.79 20.23 -18.70
C ARG A 168 18.08 20.81 -19.93
N VAL A 169 18.87 21.33 -20.88
CA VAL A 169 18.42 21.87 -22.17
C VAL A 169 19.33 21.29 -23.25
N ILE A 170 18.76 20.88 -24.39
CA ILE A 170 19.52 20.43 -25.56
C ILE A 170 19.29 21.43 -26.70
N PRO A 171 20.30 22.24 -27.07
CA PRO A 171 20.19 23.26 -28.11
C PRO A 171 20.19 22.68 -29.52
N ASP A 172 19.78 23.49 -30.48
CA ASP A 172 19.94 23.19 -31.91
C ASP A 172 21.43 23.06 -32.28
N ASN A 173 21.77 21.97 -32.96
CA ASN A 173 23.14 21.69 -33.45
C ASN A 173 23.24 21.70 -35.00
N GLY A 174 22.20 22.16 -35.70
CA GLY A 174 22.09 22.18 -37.14
C GLY A 174 22.55 23.50 -37.79
N ALA A 175 22.04 23.78 -38.99
CA ALA A 175 22.41 24.97 -39.77
C ALA A 175 22.05 26.28 -39.06
N ALA A 176 20.91 26.34 -38.36
CA ALA A 176 20.48 27.50 -37.57
C ALA A 176 21.52 27.90 -36.51
N SER A 177 22.11 26.91 -35.83
CA SER A 177 23.15 27.13 -34.80
C SER A 177 24.43 27.75 -35.36
N LYS A 178 24.75 27.49 -36.64
CA LYS A 178 25.91 28.04 -37.35
C LYS A 178 25.67 29.46 -37.88
N SER A 179 24.42 29.89 -38.02
CA SER A 179 24.05 31.23 -38.52
C SER A 179 23.00 31.90 -37.62
N PRO A 180 23.32 32.23 -36.35
CA PRO A 180 22.30 32.65 -35.38
C PRO A 180 21.57 33.95 -35.77
N LYS A 181 22.23 34.85 -36.50
CA LYS A 181 21.63 36.14 -36.94
C LYS A 181 20.55 35.97 -38.01
N THR A 182 20.55 34.87 -38.77
CA THR A 182 19.56 34.59 -39.84
C THR A 182 18.31 33.87 -39.33
N VAL A 183 18.36 33.40 -38.08
CA VAL A 183 17.24 32.70 -37.45
C VAL A 183 16.10 33.69 -37.20
N LYS A 184 14.92 33.35 -37.71
CA LYS A 184 13.69 34.11 -37.58
C LYS A 184 12.82 33.62 -36.42
N ARG A 185 12.93 32.34 -36.05
CA ARG A 185 12.17 31.74 -34.95
C ARG A 185 13.01 30.77 -34.13
N LEU A 186 12.93 30.90 -32.81
CA LEU A 186 13.48 29.98 -31.83
C LEU A 186 12.30 29.26 -31.17
N ILE A 187 12.19 27.95 -31.42
CA ILE A 187 11.11 27.12 -30.87
C ILE A 187 11.68 26.35 -29.68
N PHE A 188 11.13 26.58 -28.49
CA PHE A 188 11.31 25.72 -27.34
C PHE A 188 10.21 24.66 -27.31
N CYS A 189 10.59 23.42 -27.00
CA CYS A 189 9.65 22.32 -26.83
C CYS A 189 10.18 21.29 -25.82
N THR A 190 9.31 20.37 -25.41
CA THR A 190 9.66 19.22 -24.59
C THR A 190 9.00 17.96 -25.15
N GLY A 191 9.53 16.78 -24.84
CA GLY A 191 8.94 15.51 -25.28
C GLY A 191 9.02 15.24 -26.78
N ARG A 192 8.04 14.49 -27.29
CA ARG A 192 8.07 13.90 -28.64
C ARG A 192 7.93 14.93 -29.75
N VAL A 193 7.17 16.01 -29.51
CA VAL A 193 6.86 17.03 -30.53
C VAL A 193 8.10 17.60 -31.22
N TYR A 194 9.28 17.56 -30.57
CA TYR A 194 10.56 17.90 -31.18
C TYR A 194 10.82 17.18 -32.50
N TYR A 195 10.51 15.88 -32.58
CA TYR A 195 10.78 15.07 -33.77
C TYR A 195 9.87 15.42 -34.93
N ASP A 196 8.60 15.72 -34.63
CA ASP A 196 7.63 16.21 -35.62
C ASP A 196 8.07 17.59 -36.16
N LEU A 197 8.59 18.45 -35.28
CA LEU A 197 9.14 19.76 -35.66
C LEU A 197 10.39 19.65 -36.54
N ILE A 198 11.31 18.73 -36.22
CA ILE A 198 12.49 18.49 -37.07
C ILE A 198 12.07 17.98 -38.45
N PHE A 199 11.17 17.00 -38.51
CA PHE A 199 10.69 16.47 -39.78
C PHE A 199 10.03 17.56 -40.63
N GLY A 200 9.11 18.32 -40.04
CA GLY A 200 8.43 19.42 -40.74
C GLY A 200 9.36 20.59 -41.11
N ARG A 201 10.48 20.77 -40.40
CA ARG A 201 11.52 21.75 -40.74
C ARG A 201 12.36 21.28 -41.92
N GLU A 202 12.69 19.98 -41.97
CA GLU A 202 13.47 19.37 -43.05
C GLU A 202 12.69 19.35 -44.36
N GLU A 203 11.44 18.88 -44.31
CA GLU A 203 10.53 18.81 -45.46
C GLU A 203 10.35 20.18 -46.13
N ARG A 204 10.25 21.25 -45.32
CA ARG A 204 10.07 22.62 -45.80
C ARG A 204 11.38 23.38 -46.06
N LYS A 205 12.54 22.75 -45.87
CA LYS A 205 13.87 23.34 -46.07
C LYS A 205 14.12 24.61 -45.24
N LEU A 206 13.69 24.62 -43.97
CA LEU A 206 13.75 25.79 -43.08
C LEU A 206 14.91 25.73 -42.06
N GLN A 207 15.90 24.87 -42.26
CA GLN A 207 16.96 24.58 -41.28
C GLN A 207 17.84 25.80 -40.95
N GLN A 208 17.93 26.81 -41.81
CA GLN A 208 18.70 28.03 -41.57
C GLN A 208 17.91 29.14 -40.85
N TYR A 209 16.57 29.04 -40.85
CA TYR A 209 15.67 30.09 -40.37
C TYR A 209 14.99 29.74 -39.04
N ILE A 210 14.92 28.46 -38.68
CA ILE A 210 14.25 27.98 -37.47
C ILE A 210 15.23 27.18 -36.63
N ALA A 211 15.51 27.65 -35.42
CA ALA A 211 16.22 26.92 -34.38
C ALA A 211 15.20 26.20 -33.48
N ILE A 212 15.47 24.94 -33.13
CA ILE A 212 14.63 24.16 -32.21
C ILE A 212 15.48 23.74 -31.01
N THR A 213 15.03 24.11 -29.81
CA THR A 213 15.71 23.82 -28.54
C THR A 213 14.78 22.98 -27.66
N ARG A 214 15.31 21.89 -27.08
CA ARG A 214 14.56 21.02 -26.17
C ARG A 214 14.82 21.39 -24.71
N ILE A 215 13.75 21.47 -23.92
CA ILE A 215 13.83 21.55 -22.46
C ILE A 215 13.55 20.15 -21.91
N GLU A 216 14.58 19.52 -21.35
CA GLU A 216 14.53 18.15 -20.83
C GLU A 216 14.21 18.12 -19.34
N GLN A 217 14.62 19.15 -18.59
CA GLN A 217 14.23 19.36 -17.18
C GLN A 217 13.27 20.53 -17.12
N LEU A 218 12.03 20.27 -16.69
CA LEU A 218 11.00 21.30 -16.52
C LEU A 218 11.11 21.92 -15.13
N CYS A 219 11.21 21.09 -14.08
CA CYS A 219 11.41 21.53 -12.70
C CYS A 219 12.68 20.91 -12.10
N PRO A 220 13.55 21.70 -11.43
CA PRO A 220 13.54 23.16 -11.42
C PRO A 220 13.79 23.72 -12.82
N PHE A 221 13.24 24.89 -13.09
CA PHE A 221 13.31 25.48 -14.43
C PHE A 221 14.73 26.00 -14.77
N PRO A 222 15.25 25.71 -15.98
CA PRO A 222 16.61 26.08 -16.37
C PRO A 222 16.70 27.52 -16.91
N TYR A 223 16.49 28.51 -16.02
CA TYR A 223 16.50 29.94 -16.35
C TYR A 223 17.75 30.39 -17.12
N ASP A 224 18.93 29.96 -16.66
CA ASP A 224 20.24 30.27 -17.24
C ASP A 224 20.37 29.81 -18.71
N LEU A 225 20.02 28.55 -18.98
CA LEU A 225 20.17 27.96 -20.30
C LEU A 225 19.13 28.49 -21.29
N VAL A 226 17.92 28.80 -20.81
CA VAL A 226 16.87 29.42 -21.63
C VAL A 226 17.28 30.82 -22.04
N GLN A 227 17.81 31.61 -21.10
CA GLN A 227 18.33 32.95 -21.39
C GLN A 227 19.53 32.89 -22.36
N GLU A 228 20.46 31.96 -22.18
CA GLU A 228 21.59 31.76 -23.10
C GLU A 228 21.12 31.49 -24.53
N GLN A 229 20.14 30.59 -24.72
CA GLN A 229 19.60 30.30 -26.05
C GLN A 229 18.83 31.50 -26.64
N ALA A 230 18.08 32.24 -25.84
CA ALA A 230 17.39 33.44 -26.29
C ALA A 230 18.39 34.53 -26.77
N LEU A 231 19.47 34.74 -26.02
CA LEU A 231 20.52 35.71 -26.38
C LEU A 231 21.29 35.30 -27.63
N LYS A 232 21.50 33.99 -27.85
CA LYS A 232 22.16 33.46 -29.05
C LYS A 232 21.43 33.83 -30.35
N TYR A 233 20.10 33.90 -30.33
CA TYR A 233 19.27 34.19 -31.51
C TYR A 233 18.56 35.55 -31.38
N PRO A 234 19.28 36.69 -31.48
CA PRO A 234 18.75 38.00 -31.10
C PRO A 234 17.59 38.49 -31.98
N ASN A 235 17.47 38.02 -33.21
CA ASN A 235 16.45 38.41 -34.19
C ASN A 235 15.23 37.46 -34.22
N ALA A 236 15.25 36.39 -33.42
CA ALA A 236 14.26 35.34 -33.50
C ALA A 236 13.04 35.64 -32.63
N GLU A 237 11.84 35.35 -33.15
CA GLU A 237 10.62 35.21 -32.35
C GLU A 237 10.74 33.96 -31.48
N ILE A 238 10.50 34.08 -30.17
CA ILE A 238 10.51 32.95 -29.24
C ILE A 238 9.12 32.32 -29.19
N CYS A 239 9.05 31.00 -29.40
CA CYS A 239 7.80 30.24 -29.34
C CYS A 239 7.94 29.04 -28.42
N TRP A 240 6.84 28.68 -27.76
CA TRP A 240 6.70 27.39 -27.06
C TRP A 240 5.81 26.46 -27.88
N THR A 241 6.18 25.20 -27.98
CA THR A 241 5.39 24.16 -28.61
C THR A 241 5.36 22.92 -27.73
N GLN A 242 4.16 22.37 -27.55
CA GLN A 242 3.91 21.18 -26.75
C GLN A 242 2.93 20.25 -27.48
N GLU A 243 2.90 18.99 -27.08
CA GLU A 243 1.98 17.99 -27.64
C GLU A 243 0.61 18.01 -26.96
N GLU A 244 0.53 18.40 -25.69
CA GLU A 244 -0.71 18.38 -24.91
C GLU A 244 -1.56 19.61 -25.19
N HIS A 245 -2.84 19.53 -24.81
CA HIS A 245 -3.72 20.68 -24.75
C HIS A 245 -3.11 21.80 -23.89
N LYS A 246 -3.41 23.05 -24.22
CA LYS A 246 -2.82 24.24 -23.58
C LYS A 246 -2.93 24.21 -22.05
N ASN A 247 -4.00 23.63 -21.52
CA ASN A 247 -4.29 23.50 -20.10
C ASN A 247 -3.86 22.16 -19.47
N SER A 248 -3.29 21.24 -20.25
CA SER A 248 -2.91 19.88 -19.82
C SER A 248 -1.45 19.54 -20.12
N GLY A 249 -0.63 20.56 -20.28
CA GLY A 249 0.81 20.43 -20.56
C GLY A 249 1.61 21.48 -19.80
N ALA A 250 2.88 21.60 -20.15
CA ALA A 250 3.80 22.45 -19.40
C ALA A 250 3.57 23.96 -19.56
N TRP A 251 2.73 24.39 -20.53
CA TRP A 251 2.53 25.80 -20.86
C TRP A 251 2.29 26.71 -19.64
N SER A 252 1.34 26.37 -18.77
CA SER A 252 0.96 27.20 -17.61
C SER A 252 2.11 27.37 -16.61
N TYR A 253 3.01 26.39 -16.52
CA TYR A 253 4.18 26.42 -15.65
C TYR A 253 5.35 27.19 -16.30
N ILE A 254 5.55 26.99 -17.60
CA ILE A 254 6.67 27.55 -18.37
C ILE A 254 6.49 29.04 -18.68
N TYR A 255 5.27 29.47 -19.00
CA TYR A 255 4.99 30.84 -19.44
C TYR A 255 5.46 31.95 -18.46
N PRO A 256 5.11 31.91 -17.16
CA PRO A 256 5.55 32.97 -16.24
C PRO A 256 7.08 32.95 -16.07
N ARG A 257 7.70 31.77 -16.02
CA ARG A 257 9.16 31.62 -15.90
C ARG A 257 9.93 32.08 -17.13
N PHE A 258 9.36 31.89 -18.32
CA PHE A 258 9.87 32.46 -19.56
C PHE A 258 9.82 33.98 -19.51
N SER A 259 8.77 34.56 -18.93
CA SER A 259 8.66 36.00 -18.77
C SER A 259 9.77 36.51 -17.84
N THR A 260 9.96 35.89 -16.69
CA THR A 260 11.04 36.21 -15.72
C THR A 260 12.43 36.06 -16.32
N ALA A 261 12.73 34.94 -16.99
CA ALA A 261 14.04 34.68 -17.61
C ALA A 261 14.43 35.73 -18.69
N LEU A 262 13.45 36.38 -19.30
CA LEU A 262 13.62 37.27 -20.44
C LEU A 262 13.38 38.76 -20.13
N GLN A 263 12.91 39.11 -18.92
CA GLN A 263 12.57 40.49 -18.51
C GLN A 263 13.78 41.44 -18.45
N ASP A 264 14.97 40.97 -18.07
CA ASP A 264 16.19 41.81 -17.92
C ASP A 264 16.77 42.39 -19.23
N ASN A 265 16.16 42.14 -20.39
CA ASN A 265 16.79 42.37 -21.70
C ASN A 265 16.14 43.45 -22.59
N ASP A 266 15.41 44.43 -22.04
CA ASP A 266 14.90 45.60 -22.78
C ASP A 266 14.18 45.22 -24.10
N ARG A 267 13.23 44.28 -24.01
CA ARG A 267 12.49 43.75 -25.16
C ARG A 267 10.99 43.63 -24.88
N ASP A 268 10.28 44.73 -25.13
CA ASP A 268 8.83 44.79 -25.40
C ASP A 268 8.40 44.01 -26.67
N LYS A 269 9.12 42.96 -27.08
CA LYS A 269 8.96 42.26 -28.37
C LYS A 269 8.47 40.82 -28.27
N PHE A 270 8.19 40.30 -27.09
CA PHE A 270 7.77 38.90 -26.96
C PHE A 270 6.27 38.73 -27.18
N ALA A 271 5.86 38.59 -28.45
CA ALA A 271 4.59 37.97 -28.78
C ALA A 271 4.71 36.45 -28.53
N PHE A 272 4.36 35.99 -27.34
CA PHE A 272 4.33 34.56 -27.02
C PHE A 272 3.17 33.88 -27.76
N ASN A 273 3.45 33.40 -28.97
CA ASN A 273 2.50 32.60 -29.73
C ASN A 273 2.57 31.13 -29.29
N VAL A 274 1.52 30.64 -28.64
CA VAL A 274 1.32 29.21 -28.38
C VAL A 274 0.85 28.56 -29.68
N LEU A 275 1.73 27.81 -30.34
CA LEU A 275 1.34 27.01 -31.50
C LEU A 275 0.75 25.68 -31.02
N MET A 276 -0.58 25.63 -30.92
CA MET A 276 -1.32 24.39 -30.72
C MET A 276 -1.40 23.64 -32.04
N LEU A 277 -1.08 22.35 -32.06
CA LEU A 277 -1.34 21.46 -33.20
C LEU A 277 -2.85 21.22 -33.34
N ASN A 278 -3.59 22.20 -33.88
CA ASN A 278 -5.06 22.14 -34.04
C ASN A 278 -5.51 21.52 -35.37
N LYS A 279 -4.74 20.58 -35.94
CA LYS A 279 -5.12 19.88 -37.18
C LYS A 279 -4.98 18.38 -37.01
N LYS A 280 -5.98 17.64 -37.49
CA LYS A 280 -5.91 16.22 -37.85
C LYS A 280 -4.70 16.01 -38.78
N TYR A 281 -3.51 15.84 -38.22
CA TYR A 281 -2.36 15.40 -38.97
C TYR A 281 -2.52 13.89 -39.16
N HIS A 282 -2.85 13.49 -40.39
CA HIS A 282 -2.50 12.16 -40.86
C HIS A 282 -0.96 12.07 -40.82
N SER A 283 -0.40 11.55 -39.74
CA SER A 283 0.98 11.08 -39.79
C SER A 283 1.01 9.90 -40.78
N SER A 284 1.99 9.82 -41.67
CA SER A 284 2.22 8.62 -42.48
C SER A 284 2.46 7.36 -41.64
N LEU A 285 2.77 7.52 -40.34
CA LEU A 285 2.77 6.45 -39.33
C LEU A 285 1.39 5.83 -39.07
N ASN A 286 0.28 6.52 -39.37
CA ASN A 286 -1.08 5.97 -39.26
C ASN A 286 -1.50 5.16 -40.50
N GLU A 287 -0.67 5.12 -41.56
CA GLU A 287 -0.96 4.33 -42.76
C GLU A 287 -0.76 2.82 -42.53
N GLU A 288 -0.07 2.43 -41.45
CA GLU A 288 0.10 1.04 -41.01
C GLU A 288 -0.76 0.79 -39.76
N SER A 289 -2.09 0.72 -39.94
CA SER A 289 -3.06 0.55 -38.85
C SER A 289 -2.83 -0.67 -37.95
N PHE A 290 -2.13 -1.69 -38.45
CA PHE A 290 -1.73 -2.87 -37.69
C PHE A 290 -0.46 -2.67 -36.85
N MET A 291 0.25 -1.54 -36.96
CA MET A 291 1.41 -1.18 -36.13
C MET A 291 0.97 -0.45 -34.85
N ASN A 292 0.06 -1.06 -34.10
CA ASN A 292 -0.39 -0.55 -32.79
C ASN A 292 0.29 -1.33 -31.63
N SER A 293 0.17 -0.82 -30.41
CA SER A 293 0.81 -1.43 -29.23
C SER A 293 0.35 -2.86 -28.95
N THR A 294 -0.88 -3.21 -29.35
CA THR A 294 -1.48 -4.53 -29.14
C THR A 294 -0.96 -5.63 -30.06
N SER A 295 -0.34 -5.29 -31.19
CA SER A 295 0.13 -6.26 -32.20
C SER A 295 1.64 -6.45 -32.23
N SER A 296 2.40 -5.77 -31.35
CA SER A 296 3.87 -5.78 -31.43
C SER A 296 4.48 -7.15 -31.16
N SER A 297 3.94 -7.90 -30.19
CA SER A 297 4.41 -9.25 -29.87
C SER A 297 4.24 -10.20 -31.06
N TYR A 298 3.09 -10.08 -31.74
CA TYR A 298 2.78 -10.86 -32.93
C TYR A 298 3.70 -10.51 -34.10
N MET A 299 4.01 -9.23 -34.33
CA MET A 299 4.96 -8.83 -35.38
C MET A 299 6.39 -9.31 -35.11
N GLU A 300 6.85 -9.25 -33.86
CA GLU A 300 8.17 -9.74 -33.49
C GLU A 300 8.27 -11.26 -33.68
N GLU A 301 7.23 -12.00 -33.31
CA GLU A 301 7.11 -13.42 -33.60
C GLU A 301 7.13 -13.70 -35.11
N MET A 302 6.33 -12.97 -35.92
CA MET A 302 6.33 -13.11 -37.38
C MET A 302 7.70 -12.77 -37.99
N PHE A 303 8.39 -11.76 -37.49
CA PHE A 303 9.73 -11.40 -37.98
C PHE A 303 10.77 -12.48 -37.62
N ASN A 304 10.70 -13.02 -36.40
CA ASN A 304 11.57 -14.12 -35.96
C ASN A 304 11.32 -15.40 -36.76
N LEU A 305 10.07 -15.73 -37.10
CA LEU A 305 9.73 -16.84 -37.99
C LEU A 305 10.25 -16.58 -39.40
N TRP A 306 10.09 -15.37 -39.94
CA TRP A 306 10.59 -14.97 -41.25
C TRP A 306 12.13 -15.02 -41.38
N LEU A 307 12.85 -14.71 -40.29
CA LEU A 307 14.31 -14.84 -40.22
C LEU A 307 14.78 -16.31 -40.24
N LYS A 308 13.99 -17.22 -39.66
CA LYS A 308 14.30 -18.67 -39.66
C LYS A 308 14.03 -19.30 -41.02
N ASP A 309 12.83 -19.10 -41.56
CA ASP A 309 12.45 -19.52 -42.91
C ASP A 309 11.31 -18.64 -43.43
N ARG A 310 11.51 -18.08 -44.62
CA ARG A 310 10.59 -17.12 -45.24
C ARG A 310 9.23 -17.74 -45.60
N THR A 311 9.16 -19.06 -45.74
CA THR A 311 7.92 -19.78 -46.05
C THR A 311 7.01 -19.98 -44.83
N LEU A 312 7.53 -19.76 -43.61
CA LEU A 312 6.77 -19.91 -42.36
C LEU A 312 5.83 -18.74 -42.07
N VAL A 313 5.92 -17.65 -42.84
CA VAL A 313 5.01 -16.52 -42.75
C VAL A 313 4.26 -16.33 -44.05
N HIS A 314 3.04 -15.79 -43.95
CA HIS A 314 2.23 -15.48 -45.12
C HIS A 314 2.96 -14.52 -46.09
N ALA A 315 2.73 -14.66 -47.40
CA ALA A 315 3.45 -13.90 -48.44
C ALA A 315 3.38 -12.37 -48.28
N SER A 316 2.34 -11.86 -47.62
CA SER A 316 2.22 -10.44 -47.25
C SER A 316 3.30 -9.98 -46.26
N TRP A 317 3.68 -10.84 -45.30
CA TRP A 317 4.75 -10.57 -44.34
C TRP A 317 6.14 -10.63 -45.00
N ASP A 318 6.37 -11.59 -45.91
CA ASP A 318 7.63 -11.64 -46.68
C ASP A 318 7.82 -10.38 -47.55
N SER A 319 6.75 -9.93 -48.23
CA SER A 319 6.77 -8.68 -49.01
C SER A 319 7.01 -7.45 -48.11
N TYR A 320 6.32 -7.39 -46.97
CA TYR A 320 6.43 -6.31 -46.00
C TYR A 320 7.86 -6.17 -45.43
N PHE A 321 8.44 -7.25 -44.89
CA PHE A 321 9.77 -7.21 -44.29
C PHE A 321 10.89 -6.92 -45.31
N ARG A 322 10.77 -7.43 -46.55
CA ARG A 322 11.73 -7.10 -47.62
C ARG A 322 11.71 -5.62 -48.00
N ARG A 323 10.55 -4.98 -48.00
CA ARG A 323 10.40 -3.55 -48.35
C ARG A 323 10.93 -2.66 -47.23
N ILE A 324 10.68 -3.03 -45.97
CA ILE A 324 11.30 -2.38 -44.81
C ILE A 324 12.82 -2.45 -44.88
N LEU A 325 13.39 -3.63 -45.14
CA LEU A 325 14.85 -3.80 -45.24
C LEU A 325 15.48 -3.06 -46.43
N LYS A 326 14.69 -2.75 -47.47
CA LYS A 326 15.09 -1.92 -48.60
C LYS A 326 14.91 -0.41 -48.36
N GLY A 327 14.52 0.00 -47.15
CA GLY A 327 14.39 1.41 -46.76
C GLY A 327 13.06 2.07 -47.15
N ALA A 328 11.98 1.30 -47.33
CA ALA A 328 10.65 1.86 -47.58
C ALA A 328 10.17 2.74 -46.42
N LEU A 329 9.51 3.85 -46.76
CA LEU A 329 8.90 4.77 -45.78
C LEU A 329 7.64 4.15 -45.15
N PRO A 330 7.27 4.54 -43.90
CA PRO A 330 6.03 4.09 -43.26
C PRO A 330 4.81 4.32 -44.16
N GLY A 331 3.97 3.29 -44.33
CA GLY A 331 2.78 3.32 -45.19
C GLY A 331 2.99 2.76 -46.61
N GLN A 332 4.25 2.63 -47.06
CA GLN A 332 4.59 2.10 -48.39
C GLN A 332 5.02 0.62 -48.36
N ALA A 333 5.26 0.07 -47.17
CA ALA A 333 5.72 -1.30 -47.00
C ALA A 333 4.57 -2.32 -47.15
N TYR A 334 3.36 -1.97 -46.69
CA TYR A 334 2.19 -2.84 -46.78
C TYR A 334 1.58 -2.83 -48.19
N GLN A 335 1.20 -4.00 -48.69
CA GLN A 335 0.41 -4.13 -49.92
C GLN A 335 -0.65 -5.21 -49.70
N SER A 336 -1.92 -4.84 -49.85
CA SER A 336 -3.04 -5.78 -49.74
C SER A 336 -2.99 -6.79 -50.91
N PRO A 337 -3.27 -8.09 -50.67
CA PRO A 337 -3.35 -9.08 -51.74
C PRO A 337 -4.37 -8.67 -52.82
N PRO A 338 -4.19 -9.07 -54.10
CA PRO A 338 -5.18 -8.79 -55.13
C PRO A 338 -6.53 -9.43 -54.77
N THR A 339 -7.57 -8.59 -54.72
CA THR A 339 -8.93 -9.03 -54.38
C THR A 339 -9.52 -9.82 -55.54
N ILE A 340 -9.76 -11.12 -55.34
CA ILE A 340 -10.54 -11.93 -56.26
C ILE A 340 -11.98 -11.41 -56.20
N LYS A 341 -12.47 -10.84 -57.32
CA LYS A 341 -13.91 -10.63 -57.53
C LYS A 341 -14.53 -11.99 -57.82
N SER A 342 -15.11 -12.64 -56.83
CA SER A 342 -15.96 -13.82 -57.03
C SER A 342 -17.35 -13.59 -56.46
N THR A 343 -18.29 -13.70 -57.39
CA THR A 343 -19.74 -13.61 -57.29
C THR A 343 -20.28 -14.60 -56.26
N VAL A 344 -21.20 -14.13 -55.43
CA VAL A 344 -21.96 -14.94 -54.46
C VAL A 344 -22.81 -15.98 -55.19
N GLN A 345 -22.65 -17.25 -54.84
CA GLN A 345 -23.72 -18.26 -54.92
C GLN A 345 -23.82 -18.96 -53.57
N VAL A 346 -24.92 -18.69 -52.88
CA VAL A 346 -25.32 -19.36 -51.63
C VAL A 346 -25.93 -20.70 -52.02
N ALA A 347 -25.29 -21.80 -51.63
CA ALA A 347 -25.87 -23.13 -51.66
C ALA A 347 -26.04 -23.65 -50.22
N THR A 348 -27.28 -24.05 -49.96
CA THR A 348 -27.88 -24.58 -48.74
C THR A 348 -27.20 -25.85 -48.20
N MET A 349 -27.04 -25.95 -46.87
CA MET A 349 -26.81 -27.21 -46.14
C MET A 349 -28.09 -27.69 -45.44
N PRO A 350 -28.39 -29.00 -45.41
CA PRO A 350 -29.48 -29.57 -44.61
C PRO A 350 -28.99 -30.03 -43.20
N PRO A 351 -29.91 -30.21 -42.22
CA PRO A 351 -29.59 -30.54 -40.82
C PRO A 351 -29.78 -32.04 -40.51
N ILE A 352 -28.94 -32.65 -39.66
CA ILE A 352 -29.20 -33.98 -39.07
C ILE A 352 -28.65 -34.09 -37.62
N SER A 353 -29.62 -34.16 -36.70
CA SER A 353 -29.82 -34.90 -35.43
C SER A 353 -28.75 -35.18 -34.36
N GLU A 354 -29.24 -34.92 -33.14
CA GLU A 354 -29.04 -35.54 -31.82
C GLU A 354 -28.55 -37.01 -31.77
N THR A 355 -27.73 -37.31 -30.75
CA THR A 355 -27.97 -38.19 -29.58
C THR A 355 -26.70 -39.00 -29.27
N TYR A 356 -26.11 -38.82 -28.08
CA TYR A 356 -25.39 -39.93 -27.43
C TYR A 356 -25.32 -39.74 -25.90
N VAL A 357 -25.96 -40.68 -25.21
CA VAL A 357 -25.94 -40.90 -23.77
C VAL A 357 -24.94 -42.04 -23.51
N PRO A 358 -24.06 -41.98 -22.49
CA PRO A 358 -23.37 -43.16 -22.02
C PRO A 358 -24.12 -43.76 -20.82
N SER A 359 -24.77 -44.89 -21.04
CA SER A 359 -25.13 -45.85 -20.01
C SER A 359 -24.22 -47.07 -20.14
N THR A 360 -23.52 -47.44 -19.08
CA THR A 360 -23.04 -48.82 -18.87
C THR A 360 -22.77 -49.06 -17.38
N SER A 361 -23.55 -49.95 -16.81
CA SER A 361 -23.41 -50.50 -15.46
C SER A 361 -22.26 -51.51 -15.40
N PRO A 362 -21.44 -51.54 -14.33
CA PRO A 362 -20.61 -52.71 -14.05
C PRO A 362 -21.40 -53.76 -13.28
N LYS A 363 -21.36 -54.99 -13.80
CA LYS A 363 -21.88 -56.20 -13.17
C LYS A 363 -21.14 -56.51 -11.86
N GLN A 364 -21.91 -57.00 -10.90
CA GLN A 364 -21.48 -57.62 -9.65
C GLN A 364 -20.45 -58.73 -9.91
N GLN A 365 -19.29 -58.62 -9.27
CA GLN A 365 -18.41 -59.74 -8.98
C GLN A 365 -18.53 -60.11 -7.50
N VAL A 366 -18.91 -61.36 -7.27
CA VAL A 366 -18.96 -62.05 -5.98
C VAL A 366 -17.66 -62.84 -5.84
N VAL A 367 -16.81 -62.56 -4.85
CA VAL A 367 -16.00 -63.53 -4.06
C VAL A 367 -15.34 -62.77 -2.86
N PRO A 368 -14.75 -63.44 -1.84
CA PRO A 368 -15.37 -64.05 -0.65
C PRO A 368 -15.12 -63.27 0.66
N THR A 369 -15.93 -63.61 1.64
CA THR A 369 -15.88 -63.27 3.07
C THR A 369 -14.52 -63.54 3.72
N PRO A 370 -13.90 -62.57 4.42
CA PRO A 370 -12.95 -62.86 5.49
C PRO A 370 -13.71 -63.14 6.80
N GLN A 371 -13.24 -64.19 7.45
CA GLN A 371 -13.78 -64.78 8.67
C GLN A 371 -13.89 -63.78 9.83
N ALA A 372 -14.89 -64.05 10.67
CA ALA A 372 -15.20 -63.36 11.90
C ALA A 372 -13.97 -63.18 12.80
N SER A 373 -13.55 -61.93 12.98
CA SER A 373 -12.90 -61.49 14.21
C SER A 373 -13.97 -60.95 15.15
N THR A 374 -14.07 -61.59 16.31
CA THR A 374 -14.75 -61.17 17.54
C THR A 374 -15.40 -59.79 17.52
N LYS A 375 -16.72 -59.76 17.25
CA LYS A 375 -17.59 -58.60 17.56
C LYS A 375 -17.48 -58.29 19.06
N LYS A 376 -16.68 -57.29 19.43
CA LYS A 376 -17.02 -56.48 20.61
C LYS A 376 -18.39 -55.88 20.30
N ASN A 377 -19.38 -56.06 21.18
CA ASN A 377 -20.64 -55.33 21.11
C ASN A 377 -20.32 -53.84 21.19
N VAL A 378 -20.17 -53.17 20.04
CA VAL A 378 -20.00 -51.72 20.01
C VAL A 378 -21.38 -51.11 20.20
N ASP A 379 -21.57 -50.41 21.32
CA ASP A 379 -22.80 -49.71 21.61
C ASP A 379 -23.03 -48.62 20.55
N LYS A 380 -24.00 -48.86 19.65
CA LYS A 380 -24.39 -47.91 18.60
C LYS A 380 -24.84 -46.56 19.18
N GLY A 381 -25.40 -46.57 20.40
CA GLY A 381 -25.79 -45.36 21.10
C GLY A 381 -24.58 -44.53 21.52
N LEU A 382 -23.52 -45.17 22.02
CA LEU A 382 -22.28 -44.49 22.39
C LEU A 382 -21.55 -43.90 21.18
N ILE A 383 -21.52 -44.62 20.05
CA ILE A 383 -20.95 -44.10 18.79
C ILE A 383 -21.69 -42.84 18.35
N TYR A 384 -23.03 -42.87 18.33
CA TYR A 384 -23.84 -41.73 17.94
C TYR A 384 -23.62 -40.53 18.87
N LYS A 385 -23.55 -40.75 20.19
CA LYS A 385 -23.23 -39.70 21.17
C LYS A 385 -21.83 -39.13 20.97
N HIS A 386 -20.85 -39.95 20.61
CA HIS A 386 -19.51 -39.47 20.28
C HIS A 386 -19.52 -38.63 18.97
N GLN A 387 -20.29 -39.00 17.95
CA GLN A 387 -20.48 -38.17 16.75
C GLN A 387 -21.14 -36.81 17.07
N LEU A 388 -22.11 -36.80 17.98
CA LEU A 388 -22.71 -35.56 18.48
C LEU A 388 -21.69 -34.70 19.23
N LEU A 389 -20.85 -35.31 20.07
CA LEU A 389 -19.75 -34.61 20.74
C LEU A 389 -18.80 -33.93 19.76
N MET A 390 -18.43 -34.61 18.66
CA MET A 390 -17.61 -34.00 17.59
C MET A 390 -18.29 -32.77 17.03
N SER A 391 -19.59 -32.88 16.76
CA SER A 391 -20.39 -31.79 16.21
C SER A 391 -20.46 -30.60 17.16
N VAL A 392 -20.53 -30.84 18.47
CA VAL A 392 -20.49 -29.78 19.50
C VAL A 392 -19.12 -29.10 19.51
N ILE A 393 -18.02 -29.86 19.56
CA ILE A 393 -16.66 -29.31 19.55
C ILE A 393 -16.44 -28.43 18.31
N THR A 394 -16.78 -28.95 17.13
CA THR A 394 -16.67 -28.20 15.87
C THR A 394 -17.55 -26.95 15.87
N ALA A 395 -18.73 -26.99 16.49
CA ALA A 395 -19.59 -25.80 16.61
C ALA A 395 -18.93 -24.71 17.45
N TYR A 396 -18.26 -25.04 18.55
CA TYR A 396 -17.49 -24.08 19.35
C TYR A 396 -16.27 -23.54 18.59
N GLN A 397 -15.49 -24.43 17.95
CA GLN A 397 -14.32 -24.03 17.15
C GLN A 397 -14.69 -23.09 16.00
N ASN A 398 -15.84 -23.29 15.35
CA ASN A 398 -16.26 -22.49 14.20
C ASN A 398 -17.07 -21.24 14.55
N ARG A 399 -17.78 -21.24 15.69
CA ARG A 399 -18.77 -20.18 15.99
C ARG A 399 -18.69 -19.64 17.40
N GLY A 400 -17.84 -20.17 18.28
CA GLY A 400 -17.74 -19.71 19.67
C GLY A 400 -17.37 -18.23 19.77
N HIS A 401 -16.48 -17.75 18.89
CA HIS A 401 -16.12 -16.33 18.79
C HIS A 401 -17.35 -15.40 18.60
N LEU A 402 -18.44 -15.87 17.96
CA LEU A 402 -19.67 -15.09 17.76
C LEU A 402 -20.47 -14.85 19.04
N VAL A 403 -20.21 -15.65 20.07
CA VAL A 403 -20.90 -15.68 21.37
C VAL A 403 -19.96 -15.22 22.50
N ALA A 404 -18.69 -14.98 22.19
CA ALA A 404 -17.70 -14.52 23.16
C ALA A 404 -18.07 -13.17 23.79
N LYS A 405 -17.74 -13.02 25.07
CA LYS A 405 -17.89 -11.79 25.87
C LYS A 405 -16.77 -10.79 25.57
N LEU A 406 -16.78 -10.31 24.34
CA LEU A 406 -15.73 -9.45 23.81
C LEU A 406 -15.94 -7.96 24.13
N ASP A 407 -17.19 -7.52 24.21
CA ASP A 407 -17.53 -6.12 24.45
C ASP A 407 -17.46 -5.78 25.95
N PRO A 408 -16.54 -4.89 26.39
CA PRO A 408 -16.44 -4.46 27.78
C PRO A 408 -17.66 -3.67 28.28
N LEU A 409 -18.48 -3.13 27.36
CA LEU A 409 -19.70 -2.40 27.71
C LEU A 409 -20.93 -3.32 27.81
N GLU A 410 -20.82 -4.58 27.38
CA GLU A 410 -21.94 -5.53 27.18
C GLU A 410 -23.13 -4.89 26.43
N PHE A 411 -22.83 -3.98 25.51
CA PHE A 411 -23.78 -3.12 24.83
C PHE A 411 -24.07 -3.65 23.42
N THR A 412 -25.07 -4.52 23.29
CA THR A 412 -25.48 -5.02 21.96
C THR A 412 -26.48 -4.06 21.31
N TYR A 413 -26.12 -3.51 20.14
CA TYR A 413 -27.08 -2.81 19.28
C TYR A 413 -28.10 -3.82 18.72
N SER A 414 -29.39 -3.64 19.02
CA SER A 414 -30.42 -4.29 18.22
C SER A 414 -30.45 -3.62 16.85
N TYR A 415 -30.52 -4.43 15.79
CA TYR A 415 -30.44 -4.06 14.37
C TYR A 415 -31.45 -2.97 13.91
N TYR A 416 -32.34 -2.49 14.80
CA TYR A 416 -33.45 -1.58 14.49
C TYR A 416 -33.66 -0.45 15.52
N GLY A 417 -32.69 -0.12 16.37
CA GLY A 417 -32.85 0.98 17.33
C GLY A 417 -33.95 0.76 18.38
N ALA A 418 -34.53 -0.45 18.45
CA ALA A 418 -35.52 -0.81 19.44
C ALA A 418 -34.82 -1.28 20.71
N LYS A 419 -35.11 -0.62 21.84
CA LYS A 419 -34.84 -1.13 23.18
C LYS A 419 -35.56 -2.47 23.37
N LYS A 420 -34.91 -3.58 23.07
CA LYS A 420 -35.28 -4.87 23.67
C LYS A 420 -34.20 -5.23 24.68
N PRO A 421 -34.55 -5.43 25.96
CA PRO A 421 -33.61 -6.00 26.91
C PRO A 421 -33.17 -7.38 26.39
N VAL A 422 -31.87 -7.64 26.41
CA VAL A 422 -31.20 -8.87 25.93
C VAL A 422 -31.70 -10.15 26.65
N ASN A 423 -32.57 -10.02 27.65
CA ASN A 423 -32.84 -11.07 28.63
C ASN A 423 -33.78 -12.21 28.22
N LYS A 424 -34.19 -12.42 26.96
CA LYS A 424 -35.06 -13.59 26.63
C LYS A 424 -34.84 -14.33 25.30
N LEU A 425 -33.93 -13.93 24.42
CA LEU A 425 -33.56 -14.77 23.27
C LEU A 425 -32.04 -14.86 23.15
N HIS A 426 -31.52 -16.07 23.16
CA HIS A 426 -30.14 -16.34 22.78
C HIS A 426 -29.87 -15.76 21.37
N PRO A 427 -28.71 -15.14 21.10
CA PRO A 427 -28.32 -14.74 19.76
C PRO A 427 -28.49 -15.93 18.79
N PRO A 428 -28.92 -15.73 17.52
CA PRO A 428 -29.03 -16.81 16.53
C PRO A 428 -27.80 -17.72 16.49
N GLU A 429 -26.61 -17.16 16.71
CA GLU A 429 -25.35 -17.87 16.76
C GLU A 429 -25.23 -18.81 17.98
N ARG A 430 -25.71 -18.37 19.15
CA ARG A 430 -25.81 -19.21 20.35
C ARG A 430 -26.91 -20.26 20.22
N ILE A 431 -27.97 -19.99 19.45
CA ILE A 431 -29.00 -21.00 19.12
C ILE A 431 -28.38 -22.15 18.31
N ALA A 432 -27.45 -21.87 17.39
CA ALA A 432 -26.80 -22.92 16.62
C ALA A 432 -25.84 -23.80 17.44
N ILE A 433 -25.16 -23.23 18.44
CA ILE A 433 -24.34 -24.02 19.39
C ILE A 433 -25.26 -24.81 20.31
N ASN A 434 -26.28 -24.15 20.87
CA ASN A 434 -27.24 -24.78 21.78
C ASN A 434 -28.07 -25.87 21.10
N SER A 435 -28.40 -25.76 19.81
CA SER A 435 -29.13 -26.83 19.12
C SER A 435 -28.34 -28.14 19.09
N LYS A 436 -27.01 -28.07 18.90
CA LYS A 436 -26.11 -29.22 18.96
C LYS A 436 -25.94 -29.77 20.37
N ILE A 437 -25.90 -28.90 21.38
CA ILE A 437 -25.87 -29.33 22.78
C ILE A 437 -27.19 -29.99 23.18
N ASN A 438 -28.33 -29.47 22.72
CA ASN A 438 -29.66 -29.98 23.04
C ASN A 438 -29.96 -31.34 22.40
N GLU A 439 -29.21 -31.76 21.37
CA GLU A 439 -29.23 -33.12 20.83
C GLU A 439 -28.62 -34.13 21.85
N LEU A 440 -27.82 -33.66 22.82
CA LEU A 440 -27.37 -34.41 23.99
C LEU A 440 -28.31 -34.12 25.17
N THR A 441 -28.81 -35.17 25.83
CA THR A 441 -29.78 -35.01 26.93
C THR A 441 -29.11 -34.53 28.21
N LYS A 442 -29.89 -33.98 29.16
CA LYS A 442 -29.36 -33.61 30.48
C LYS A 442 -28.73 -34.80 31.22
N ASP A 443 -29.20 -36.01 30.95
CA ASP A 443 -28.69 -37.25 31.53
C ASP A 443 -27.27 -37.59 31.01
N ASP A 444 -26.88 -37.04 29.85
CA ASP A 444 -25.57 -37.26 29.25
C ASP A 444 -24.46 -36.38 29.86
N PHE A 445 -24.80 -35.37 30.66
CA PHE A 445 -23.81 -34.41 31.22
C PHE A 445 -22.75 -35.07 32.11
N ASN A 446 -23.11 -36.17 32.79
CA ASN A 446 -22.19 -36.94 33.63
C ASN A 446 -21.55 -38.12 32.88
N THR A 447 -21.90 -38.33 31.61
CA THR A 447 -21.29 -39.37 30.80
C THR A 447 -19.85 -38.97 30.44
N VAL A 448 -18.91 -39.89 30.68
CA VAL A 448 -17.50 -39.71 30.34
C VAL A 448 -17.28 -40.08 28.88
N PHE A 449 -16.66 -39.17 28.15
CA PHE A 449 -16.30 -39.35 26.75
C PHE A 449 -14.79 -39.34 26.59
N ASP A 450 -14.29 -40.17 25.68
CA ASP A 450 -12.91 -40.07 25.21
C ASP A 450 -12.72 -38.75 24.46
N ILE A 451 -11.61 -38.07 24.73
CA ILE A 451 -11.34 -36.77 24.14
C ILE A 451 -10.90 -36.99 22.70
N PRO A 452 -11.54 -36.32 21.73
CA PRO A 452 -11.27 -36.60 20.34
C PRO A 452 -10.02 -35.87 19.86
N HIS A 453 -9.31 -36.47 18.89
CA HIS A 453 -8.07 -35.91 18.35
C HIS A 453 -8.20 -34.52 17.69
N ILE A 454 -9.42 -34.05 17.43
CA ILE A 454 -9.68 -32.72 16.85
C ILE A 454 -9.57 -31.57 17.86
N THR A 455 -9.30 -31.86 19.13
CA THR A 455 -9.20 -30.88 20.22
C THR A 455 -8.13 -31.23 21.26
N PHE A 456 -7.57 -30.21 21.91
CA PHE A 456 -6.57 -30.29 22.96
C PHE A 456 -7.10 -29.84 24.34
N ILE A 457 -8.42 -29.66 24.48
CA ILE A 457 -9.06 -29.27 25.76
C ILE A 457 -8.77 -30.23 26.91
N GLY A 458 -8.37 -31.47 26.62
CA GLY A 458 -8.00 -32.47 27.61
C GLY A 458 -6.72 -32.19 28.37
N GLY A 459 -5.79 -31.46 27.76
CA GLY A 459 -4.39 -31.46 28.23
C GLY A 459 -3.87 -32.90 28.28
N ASP A 460 -3.43 -33.33 29.47
CA ASP A 460 -2.91 -34.68 29.69
C ASP A 460 -4.00 -35.75 29.90
N GLN A 461 -5.26 -35.34 30.02
CA GLN A 461 -6.39 -36.26 30.24
C GLN A 461 -6.87 -36.83 28.90
N THR A 462 -7.15 -38.14 28.86
CA THR A 462 -7.63 -38.85 27.66
C THR A 462 -9.16 -38.95 27.60
N SER A 463 -9.86 -38.74 28.71
CA SER A 463 -11.31 -38.75 28.79
C SER A 463 -11.84 -37.75 29.83
N LEU A 464 -13.01 -37.17 29.56
CA LEU A 464 -13.64 -36.14 30.39
C LEU A 464 -15.17 -36.30 30.40
N PRO A 465 -15.86 -35.92 31.49
CA PRO A 465 -17.30 -35.85 31.48
C PRO A 465 -17.80 -34.70 30.58
N LEU A 466 -18.94 -34.90 29.93
CA LEU A 466 -19.48 -33.94 28.95
C LEU A 466 -19.62 -32.51 29.50
N HIS A 467 -20.07 -32.36 30.74
CA HIS A 467 -20.21 -31.03 31.37
C HIS A 467 -18.87 -30.29 31.45
N GLU A 468 -17.79 -31.01 31.73
CA GLU A 468 -16.44 -30.44 31.82
C GLU A 468 -15.90 -30.10 30.43
N ILE A 469 -16.17 -30.94 29.42
CA ILE A 469 -15.84 -30.63 28.01
C ILE A 469 -16.52 -29.33 27.58
N ILE A 470 -17.82 -29.20 27.81
CA ILE A 470 -18.59 -27.98 27.48
C ILE A 470 -18.04 -26.78 28.25
N GLN A 471 -17.74 -26.93 29.54
CA GLN A 471 -17.18 -25.86 30.36
C GLN A 471 -15.81 -25.39 29.84
N ARG A 472 -14.93 -26.32 29.43
CA ARG A 472 -13.62 -25.98 28.85
C ARG A 472 -13.78 -25.28 27.49
N LEU A 473 -14.67 -25.77 26.62
CA LEU A 473 -14.97 -25.11 25.35
C LEU A 473 -15.54 -23.69 25.52
N GLU A 474 -16.47 -23.50 26.46
CA GLU A 474 -17.00 -22.18 26.82
C GLU A 474 -15.89 -21.26 27.37
N ASN A 475 -14.97 -21.81 28.16
CA ASN A 475 -13.84 -21.04 28.69
C ASN A 475 -12.90 -20.53 27.59
N VAL A 476 -12.66 -21.36 26.57
CA VAL A 476 -11.71 -21.08 25.49
C VAL A 476 -12.32 -20.15 24.44
N TYR A 477 -13.52 -20.48 23.95
CA TYR A 477 -14.07 -19.82 22.75
C TYR A 477 -15.14 -18.76 23.03
N CYS A 478 -15.72 -18.73 24.24
CA CYS A 478 -16.90 -17.92 24.54
C CYS A 478 -16.72 -16.94 25.72
N LYS A 479 -15.54 -16.88 26.35
CA LYS A 479 -15.23 -15.89 27.40
C LYS A 479 -14.69 -14.59 26.80
N ASN A 480 -13.49 -14.17 27.21
CA ASN A 480 -12.95 -12.85 26.89
C ASN A 480 -12.08 -12.85 25.62
N ILE A 481 -11.92 -14.02 25.01
CA ILE A 481 -11.18 -14.24 23.76
C ILE A 481 -12.12 -14.95 22.80
N GLY A 482 -12.15 -14.47 21.56
CA GLY A 482 -12.82 -15.09 20.43
C GLY A 482 -11.78 -15.41 19.36
N VAL A 483 -11.62 -16.68 19.03
CA VAL A 483 -10.64 -17.13 18.03
C VAL A 483 -11.36 -17.43 16.72
N GLU A 484 -11.02 -16.68 15.67
CA GLU A 484 -11.46 -16.94 14.31
C GLU A 484 -10.35 -17.65 13.53
N MET A 485 -10.58 -18.94 13.26
CA MET A 485 -9.62 -19.79 12.55
C MET A 485 -10.26 -20.68 11.49
N SER A 486 -11.59 -20.85 11.46
CA SER A 486 -12.25 -21.85 10.61
C SER A 486 -12.16 -21.60 9.10
N HIS A 487 -11.74 -20.39 8.69
CA HIS A 487 -11.48 -20.04 7.30
C HIS A 487 -10.06 -20.38 6.85
N ILE A 488 -9.18 -20.78 7.78
CA ILE A 488 -7.78 -21.11 7.48
C ILE A 488 -7.72 -22.46 6.76
N GLU A 489 -7.04 -22.53 5.62
CA GLU A 489 -6.91 -23.74 4.81
C GLU A 489 -5.86 -24.73 5.34
N SER A 490 -4.81 -24.24 6.01
CA SER A 490 -3.72 -25.06 6.53
C SER A 490 -4.05 -25.80 7.83
N ASP A 491 -4.08 -27.13 7.77
CA ASP A 491 -4.28 -28.00 8.95
C ASP A 491 -3.20 -27.82 10.02
N GLU A 492 -1.95 -27.58 9.63
CA GLU A 492 -0.83 -27.34 10.56
C GLU A 492 -1.07 -26.08 11.40
N ILE A 493 -1.53 -25.01 10.74
CA ILE A 493 -1.85 -23.75 11.40
C ILE A 493 -3.05 -23.95 12.34
N LEU A 494 -4.11 -24.62 11.87
CA LEU A 494 -5.28 -24.92 12.70
C LEU A 494 -4.91 -25.72 13.94
N GLU A 495 -4.09 -26.76 13.80
CA GLU A 495 -3.62 -27.58 14.92
C GLU A 495 -2.78 -26.76 15.90
N TRP A 496 -1.89 -25.91 15.39
CA TRP A 496 -1.07 -25.02 16.21
C TRP A 496 -1.91 -24.04 17.02
N ILE A 497 -2.90 -23.39 16.40
CA ILE A 497 -3.80 -22.46 17.08
C ILE A 497 -4.59 -23.20 18.16
N LYS A 498 -5.16 -24.37 17.85
CA LYS A 498 -5.89 -25.18 18.83
C LYS A 498 -5.00 -25.57 20.01
N LYS A 499 -3.75 -25.98 19.78
CA LYS A 499 -2.80 -26.26 20.87
C LYS A 499 -2.54 -25.04 21.75
N LYS A 500 -2.44 -23.85 21.16
CA LYS A 500 -2.27 -22.62 21.93
C LYS A 500 -3.50 -22.32 22.78
N PHE A 501 -4.69 -22.35 22.21
CA PHE A 501 -5.90 -21.86 22.89
C PHE A 501 -6.68 -22.90 23.69
N GLU A 502 -6.60 -24.20 23.37
CA GLU A 502 -7.43 -25.21 24.03
C GLU A 502 -6.78 -25.83 25.27
N LEU A 503 -5.45 -25.74 25.42
CA LEU A 503 -4.77 -26.29 26.59
C LEU A 503 -5.27 -25.62 27.90
N PRO A 504 -5.42 -26.39 29.00
CA PRO A 504 -5.85 -25.82 30.28
C PRO A 504 -4.89 -24.74 30.83
N ASN A 505 -5.42 -23.71 31.47
CA ASN A 505 -4.69 -22.67 32.21
C ASN A 505 -3.71 -21.78 31.40
N ILE A 506 -3.82 -21.76 30.08
CA ILE A 506 -2.94 -20.98 29.18
C ILE A 506 -2.92 -19.45 29.42
N THR A 507 -4.01 -18.87 29.93
CA THR A 507 -4.13 -17.42 30.17
C THR A 507 -3.62 -17.01 31.55
N VAL A 508 -3.09 -17.95 32.34
CA VAL A 508 -2.54 -17.66 33.66
C VAL A 508 -1.14 -17.07 33.52
N ILE A 509 -1.05 -15.76 33.75
CA ILE A 509 0.22 -15.02 33.68
C ILE A 509 0.91 -15.00 35.05
N GLY A 510 2.24 -15.09 35.04
CA GLY A 510 3.07 -14.98 36.24
C GLY A 510 2.90 -13.66 37.00
N LYS A 511 3.07 -13.70 38.32
CA LYS A 511 2.87 -12.54 39.22
C LYS A 511 3.71 -11.31 38.84
N GLU A 512 4.95 -11.53 38.41
CA GLU A 512 5.85 -10.47 37.97
C GLU A 512 5.32 -9.78 36.70
N ARG A 513 4.93 -10.56 35.69
CA ARG A 513 4.37 -9.99 34.47
C ARG A 513 3.07 -9.23 34.72
N LYS A 514 2.18 -9.75 35.59
CA LYS A 514 0.97 -9.01 36.02
C LYS A 514 1.29 -7.66 36.65
N LYS A 515 2.37 -7.57 37.44
CA LYS A 515 2.84 -6.32 38.03
C LYS A 515 3.33 -5.35 36.94
N ASN A 516 4.15 -5.82 36.01
CA ASN A 516 4.64 -5.00 34.89
C ASN A 516 3.48 -4.48 34.03
N THR A 517 2.50 -5.33 33.71
CA THR A 517 1.29 -4.93 32.97
C THR A 517 0.52 -3.84 33.72
N LEU A 518 0.43 -3.91 35.06
CA LEU A 518 -0.19 -2.84 35.84
C LEU A 518 0.63 -1.53 35.78
N GLU A 519 1.95 -1.59 35.87
CA GLU A 519 2.83 -0.41 35.77
C GLU A 519 2.71 0.25 34.38
N GLU A 520 2.66 -0.53 33.31
CA GLU A 520 2.43 -0.08 31.93
C GLU A 520 1.06 0.60 31.76
N LEU A 521 0.00 0.02 32.34
CA LEU A 521 -1.35 0.61 32.35
C LEU A 521 -1.40 1.92 33.14
N VAL A 522 -0.71 1.98 34.28
CA VAL A 522 -0.62 3.20 35.08
C VAL A 522 0.10 4.30 34.31
N ALA A 523 1.22 3.99 33.63
CA ALA A 523 1.94 4.96 32.80
C ALA A 523 1.06 5.49 31.66
N SER A 524 0.32 4.60 30.99
CA SER A 524 -0.63 4.96 29.93
C SER A 524 -1.74 5.90 30.43
N GLU A 525 -2.45 5.53 31.50
CA GLU A 525 -3.58 6.32 32.03
C GLU A 525 -3.11 7.65 32.64
N LYS A 526 -1.98 7.65 33.36
CA LYS A 526 -1.48 8.87 34.01
C LYS A 526 -0.97 9.90 33.01
N LEU A 527 -0.42 9.46 31.88
CA LEU A 527 -0.05 10.37 30.80
C LEU A 527 -1.29 11.07 30.24
N GLU A 528 -2.36 10.33 29.94
CA GLU A 528 -3.62 10.93 29.45
C GLU A 528 -4.24 11.89 30.47
N GLU A 529 -4.31 11.50 31.76
CA GLU A 529 -4.79 12.38 32.82
C GLU A 529 -3.95 13.67 32.93
N PHE A 530 -2.63 13.57 32.75
CA PHE A 530 -1.75 14.73 32.77
C PHE A 530 -1.99 15.65 31.58
N LEU A 531 -2.06 15.10 30.37
CA LEU A 531 -2.33 15.85 29.15
C LEU A 531 -3.70 16.54 29.21
N ASP A 532 -4.74 15.86 29.69
CA ASP A 532 -6.09 16.41 29.86
C ASP A 532 -6.12 17.60 30.83
N ARG A 533 -5.33 17.53 31.91
CA ARG A 533 -5.22 18.62 32.90
C ARG A 533 -4.43 19.83 32.38
N LYS A 534 -3.38 19.60 31.58
CA LYS A 534 -2.49 20.66 31.10
C LYS A 534 -2.99 21.32 29.82
N TRP A 535 -3.49 20.54 28.86
CA TRP A 535 -3.88 20.98 27.52
C TRP A 535 -5.27 20.51 27.14
N ARG A 536 -6.27 20.88 27.95
CA ARG A 536 -7.67 20.45 27.79
C ARG A 536 -8.27 20.72 26.40
N THR A 537 -7.91 21.83 25.77
CA THR A 537 -8.51 22.29 24.50
C THR A 537 -7.70 21.91 23.27
N GLN A 538 -6.53 21.26 23.43
CA GLN A 538 -5.75 20.81 22.29
C GLN A 538 -6.10 19.37 21.95
N PRO A 539 -6.37 19.04 20.66
CA PRO A 539 -6.62 17.67 20.25
C PRO A 539 -5.36 16.83 20.43
N ARG A 540 -5.51 15.69 21.11
CA ARG A 540 -4.45 14.69 21.32
C ARG A 540 -4.85 13.29 20.87
N PHE A 541 -6.16 13.04 20.69
CA PHE A 541 -6.71 11.73 20.33
C PHE A 541 -6.33 10.63 21.33
N GLY A 542 -6.61 10.87 22.61
CA GLY A 542 -6.15 10.05 23.72
C GLY A 542 -6.63 8.60 23.68
N LEU A 543 -5.91 7.73 24.38
CA LEU A 543 -6.15 6.29 24.39
C LEU A 543 -7.21 5.84 25.42
N GLU A 544 -7.89 6.74 26.11
CA GLU A 544 -8.80 6.38 27.20
C GLU A 544 -9.95 5.45 26.73
N GLY A 545 -10.10 4.30 27.41
CA GLY A 545 -10.98 3.19 27.02
C GLY A 545 -10.36 2.11 26.13
N GLY A 546 -9.08 2.27 25.75
CA GLY A 546 -8.27 1.34 24.96
C GLY A 546 -6.85 1.17 25.50
N GLU A 547 -6.64 1.43 26.79
CA GLU A 547 -5.31 1.57 27.41
C GLU A 547 -4.47 0.29 27.35
N THR A 548 -5.10 -0.89 27.20
CA THR A 548 -4.37 -2.17 27.07
C THR A 548 -3.59 -2.31 25.78
N LEU A 549 -3.79 -1.40 24.82
CA LEU A 549 -3.00 -1.35 23.60
C LEU A 549 -1.49 -1.18 23.89
N VAL A 550 -1.14 -0.35 24.88
CA VAL A 550 0.26 -0.10 25.27
C VAL A 550 0.95 -1.36 25.79
N PRO A 551 0.45 -2.03 26.85
CA PRO A 551 1.06 -3.28 27.31
C PRO A 551 0.99 -4.36 26.22
N GLY A 552 -0.09 -4.43 25.43
CA GLY A 552 -0.23 -5.32 24.28
C GLY A 552 0.93 -5.24 23.28
N ILE A 553 1.27 -4.02 22.85
CA ILE A 553 2.39 -3.78 21.93
C ILE A 553 3.73 -4.11 22.59
N LEU A 554 3.93 -3.71 23.85
CA LEU A 554 5.16 -4.03 24.59
C LEU A 554 5.37 -5.55 24.69
N GLN A 555 4.30 -6.33 24.89
CA GLN A 555 4.39 -7.79 24.88
C GLN A 555 4.76 -8.36 23.52
N ILE A 556 4.24 -7.81 22.43
CA ILE A 556 4.66 -8.21 21.08
C ILE A 556 6.15 -7.93 20.91
N ILE A 557 6.61 -6.74 21.32
CA ILE A 557 8.03 -6.36 21.25
C ILE A 557 8.89 -7.33 22.08
N ASP A 558 8.51 -7.62 23.33
CA ASP A 558 9.22 -8.55 24.20
C ASP A 558 9.29 -9.96 23.59
N SER A 559 8.15 -10.50 23.13
CA SER A 559 8.08 -11.82 22.52
C SER A 559 8.90 -11.89 21.22
N SER A 560 8.78 -10.90 20.34
CA SER A 560 9.58 -10.80 19.12
C SER A 560 11.08 -10.63 19.42
N ALA A 561 11.43 -9.87 20.46
CA ALA A 561 12.80 -9.70 20.90
C ALA A 561 13.43 -11.02 21.34
N VAL A 562 12.72 -11.80 22.17
CA VAL A 562 13.17 -13.12 22.61
C VAL A 562 13.35 -14.06 21.40
N SER A 563 12.49 -13.94 20.38
CA SER A 563 12.60 -14.70 19.13
C SER A 563 13.70 -14.22 18.16
N GLY A 564 14.38 -13.11 18.45
CA GLY A 564 15.52 -12.63 17.64
C GLY A 564 15.34 -11.26 16.99
N ALA A 565 14.19 -10.59 17.12
CA ALA A 565 13.95 -9.28 16.49
C ALA A 565 14.90 -8.18 17.00
N GLU A 566 15.56 -7.48 16.10
CA GLU A 566 16.48 -6.37 16.37
C GLU A 566 15.83 -5.00 16.06
N CYS A 567 14.81 -4.99 15.21
CA CYS A 567 14.14 -3.78 14.71
C CYS A 567 12.62 -3.96 14.65
N ILE A 568 11.88 -3.01 15.23
CA ILE A 568 10.41 -2.97 15.21
C ILE A 568 9.98 -1.74 14.44
N ILE A 569 9.20 -1.92 13.37
CA ILE A 569 8.65 -0.84 12.57
C ILE A 569 7.15 -0.73 12.86
N ILE A 570 6.70 0.44 13.32
CA ILE A 570 5.32 0.69 13.72
C ILE A 570 4.66 1.67 12.75
N GLY A 571 3.55 1.24 12.13
CA GLY A 571 2.61 2.10 11.42
C GLY A 571 1.35 2.30 12.25
N THR A 572 0.85 3.54 12.37
CA THR A 572 -0.34 3.82 13.20
C THR A 572 -1.15 5.00 12.70
N SER A 573 -2.35 5.16 13.26
CA SER A 573 -3.21 6.32 13.06
C SER A 573 -3.02 7.37 14.16
N HIS A 574 -3.99 8.25 14.36
CA HIS A 574 -3.96 9.27 15.41
C HIS A 574 -4.23 8.70 16.82
N ARG A 575 -5.00 7.61 16.94
CA ARG A 575 -5.54 7.15 18.24
C ARG A 575 -4.42 6.65 19.16
N GLY A 576 -4.28 7.31 20.32
CA GLY A 576 -3.27 6.98 21.32
C GLY A 576 -1.84 7.22 20.87
N ARG A 577 -1.60 7.91 19.75
CA ARG A 577 -0.25 8.02 19.17
C ARG A 577 0.76 8.68 20.10
N ILE A 578 0.36 9.74 20.81
CA ILE A 578 1.22 10.42 21.78
C ILE A 578 1.57 9.47 22.94
N ASN A 579 0.61 8.65 23.33
CA ASN A 579 0.80 7.61 24.34
C ASN A 579 1.82 6.56 23.87
N LEU A 580 1.72 6.11 22.62
CA LEU A 580 2.67 5.18 22.02
C LEU A 580 4.07 5.79 21.87
N LEU A 581 4.18 7.06 21.48
CA LEU A 581 5.46 7.78 21.41
C LEU A 581 6.16 7.80 22.78
N ALA A 582 5.43 8.13 23.84
CA ALA A 582 5.99 8.21 25.19
C ALA A 582 6.28 6.83 25.79
N ASN A 583 5.30 5.92 25.76
CA ASN A 583 5.33 4.70 26.54
C ASN A 583 5.90 3.49 25.79
N VAL A 584 5.77 3.44 24.45
CA VAL A 584 6.31 2.35 23.61
C VAL A 584 7.63 2.76 22.95
N CYS A 585 7.66 3.88 22.23
CA CYS A 585 8.88 4.36 21.57
C CYS A 585 9.86 4.99 22.56
N LYS A 586 9.46 5.27 23.81
CA LYS A 586 10.31 5.92 24.82
C LYS A 586 10.89 7.25 24.35
N GLN A 587 10.15 7.99 23.53
CA GLN A 587 10.55 9.33 23.12
C GLN A 587 10.58 10.24 24.35
N PRO A 588 11.65 11.03 24.55
CA PRO A 588 11.74 11.96 25.68
C PRO A 588 10.52 12.86 25.78
N LEU A 589 9.95 12.96 26.99
CA LEU A 589 8.73 13.73 27.24
C LEU A 589 8.92 15.21 26.94
N GLU A 590 10.13 15.74 27.07
CA GLU A 590 10.48 17.12 26.74
C GLU A 590 10.22 17.42 25.27
N LEU A 591 10.56 16.47 24.38
CA LEU A 591 10.30 16.59 22.95
C LEU A 591 8.79 16.56 22.67
N ILE A 592 8.07 15.65 23.32
CA ILE A 592 6.61 15.54 23.16
C ILE A 592 5.91 16.82 23.65
N PHE A 593 6.30 17.34 24.82
CA PHE A 593 5.65 18.51 25.42
C PHE A 593 5.97 19.81 24.68
N ALA A 594 7.16 19.94 24.09
CA ALA A 594 7.48 21.10 23.26
C ALA A 594 6.53 21.25 22.04
N GLU A 595 6.03 20.14 21.48
CA GLU A 595 4.98 20.14 20.43
C GLU A 595 3.60 20.64 20.93
N PHE A 596 3.37 20.68 22.25
CA PHE A 596 2.17 21.32 22.82
C PHE A 596 2.37 22.82 23.06
N PHE A 597 3.62 23.27 23.19
CA PHE A 597 3.99 24.67 23.35
C PHE A 597 4.28 25.38 22.03
N ASN A 598 4.33 24.66 20.90
CA ASN A 598 4.82 25.15 19.61
C ASN A 598 6.22 25.77 19.72
N THR A 599 7.04 25.27 20.64
CA THR A 599 8.41 25.75 20.84
C THR A 599 9.32 25.08 19.81
N PRO A 600 10.05 25.82 18.97
CA PRO A 600 11.01 25.22 18.05
C PRO A 600 12.14 24.58 18.85
N ILE A 601 12.29 23.26 18.75
CA ILE A 601 13.36 22.51 19.44
C ILE A 601 14.59 22.36 18.53
N LYS A 602 14.40 22.46 17.21
CA LYS A 602 15.43 22.34 16.18
C LYS A 602 15.32 23.51 15.19
N GLU A 603 16.42 23.83 14.50
CA GLU A 603 16.44 24.83 13.41
C GLU A 603 15.40 24.51 12.31
N ASN A 604 15.17 23.23 12.04
CA ASN A 604 14.08 22.74 11.18
C ASN A 604 13.03 22.03 12.03
N ASN A 605 11.97 22.72 12.40
CA ASN A 605 10.84 22.10 13.09
C ASN A 605 9.92 21.42 12.05
N PRO A 606 9.44 20.19 12.27
CA PRO A 606 8.46 19.55 11.40
C PRO A 606 7.21 20.43 11.23
N TYR A 607 6.80 20.71 10.00
CA TYR A 607 5.60 21.50 9.71
C TYR A 607 4.34 20.61 9.61
N ASP A 608 4.09 19.78 10.61
CA ASP A 608 2.89 18.94 10.70
C ASP A 608 2.37 18.84 12.14
N VAL A 609 1.15 18.36 12.31
CA VAL A 609 0.54 18.19 13.64
C VAL A 609 1.24 17.09 14.43
N LYS A 610 1.34 17.29 15.76
CA LYS A 610 2.04 16.41 16.71
C LYS A 610 1.70 14.90 16.59
N TYR A 611 0.46 14.58 16.22
CA TYR A 611 -0.01 13.20 16.04
C TYR A 611 0.19 12.67 14.60
N HIS A 612 1.04 13.30 13.79
CA HIS A 612 1.57 12.80 12.50
C HIS A 612 3.07 12.51 12.52
N LEU A 613 3.77 12.92 13.58
CA LEU A 613 5.22 12.83 13.68
C LEU A 613 5.67 11.38 13.94
N GLY A 614 6.72 10.97 13.25
CA GLY A 614 7.41 9.70 13.46
C GLY A 614 8.51 9.81 14.53
N SER A 615 9.06 8.66 14.90
CA SER A 615 10.15 8.56 15.89
C SER A 615 11.10 7.41 15.55
N SER A 616 12.34 7.51 16.01
CA SER A 616 13.34 6.45 15.87
C SER A 616 14.22 6.43 17.11
N THR A 617 14.14 5.35 17.87
CA THR A 617 14.71 5.26 19.23
C THR A 617 15.29 3.87 19.45
N ILE A 618 16.45 3.80 20.07
CA ILE A 618 17.05 2.53 20.49
C ILE A 618 16.73 2.34 21.98
N VAL A 619 16.05 1.25 22.32
CA VAL A 619 15.57 0.96 23.67
C VAL A 619 16.16 -0.36 24.16
N HIS A 620 16.53 -0.43 25.44
CA HIS A 620 16.91 -1.69 26.08
C HIS A 620 15.65 -2.51 26.38
N ASN A 621 15.61 -3.74 25.86
CA ASN A 621 14.56 -4.70 26.14
C ASN A 621 15.03 -5.65 27.23
N ASP A 622 14.37 -5.61 28.38
CA ASP A 622 14.76 -6.40 29.55
C ASP A 622 14.47 -7.90 29.37
N ALA A 623 13.40 -8.25 28.65
CA ALA A 623 13.01 -9.65 28.43
C ALA A 623 14.05 -10.43 27.61
N ALA A 624 14.62 -9.79 26.58
CA ALA A 624 15.66 -10.38 25.73
C ALA A 624 17.09 -9.92 26.09
N ASN A 625 17.24 -9.02 27.06
CA ASN A 625 18.50 -8.39 27.47
C ASN A 625 19.31 -7.84 26.28
N LYS A 626 18.66 -7.08 25.40
CA LYS A 626 19.28 -6.54 24.18
C LYS A 626 18.71 -5.18 23.79
N LEU A 627 19.48 -4.43 22.99
CA LEU A 627 19.02 -3.17 22.39
C LEU A 627 18.16 -3.47 21.15
N ILE A 628 17.00 -2.79 21.06
CA ILE A 628 16.07 -2.90 19.94
C ILE A 628 15.84 -1.52 19.36
N ASN A 629 15.91 -1.40 18.04
CA ASN A 629 15.53 -0.19 17.34
C ASN A 629 14.01 -0.17 17.13
N ILE A 630 13.33 0.80 17.72
CA ILE A 630 11.88 1.01 17.53
C ILE A 630 11.71 2.24 16.66
N VAL A 631 11.00 2.07 15.54
CA VAL A 631 10.76 3.12 14.56
C VAL A 631 9.27 3.27 14.32
N MET A 632 8.71 4.43 14.63
CA MET A 632 7.32 4.77 14.29
C MET A 632 7.30 5.66 13.05
N GLN A 633 6.53 5.28 12.03
CA GLN A 633 6.43 6.06 10.78
C GLN A 633 5.71 7.39 11.00
N SER A 634 6.15 8.43 10.29
CA SER A 634 5.31 9.60 10.07
C SER A 634 4.17 9.24 9.12
N ASN A 635 3.00 9.86 9.27
CA ASN A 635 1.88 9.64 8.35
C ASN A 635 0.91 10.83 8.32
N PRO A 636 0.22 11.05 7.19
CA PRO A 636 -0.80 12.08 7.08
C PRO A 636 -2.11 11.61 7.74
N SER A 637 -3.13 12.48 7.70
CA SER A 637 -4.48 12.19 8.21
C SER A 637 -5.21 11.10 7.43
N HIS A 638 -4.86 10.87 6.17
CA HIS A 638 -5.46 9.82 5.33
C HIS A 638 -5.18 8.48 6.00
N LEU A 639 -6.20 7.83 6.54
CA LEU A 639 -6.04 6.60 7.31
C LEU A 639 -5.53 5.47 6.42
N GLU A 640 -4.86 4.48 7.02
CA GLU A 640 -4.41 3.24 6.38
C GLU A 640 -3.33 3.38 5.28
N ILE A 641 -3.06 4.59 4.74
CA ILE A 641 -2.00 4.84 3.76
C ILE A 641 -0.60 4.49 4.28
N VAL A 642 -0.42 4.51 5.60
CA VAL A 642 0.84 4.15 6.27
C VAL A 642 1.12 2.64 6.24
N ASN A 643 0.12 1.81 5.93
CA ASN A 643 0.25 0.36 5.96
C ASN A 643 1.29 -0.15 4.96
N PRO A 644 1.16 0.12 3.64
CA PRO A 644 2.15 -0.33 2.68
C PRO A 644 3.50 0.37 2.89
N LEU A 645 3.50 1.64 3.35
CA LEU A 645 4.73 2.36 3.70
C LEU A 645 5.54 1.64 4.79
N THR A 646 4.84 1.17 5.83
CA THR A 646 5.44 0.43 6.95
C THR A 646 6.02 -0.89 6.46
N ALA A 647 5.29 -1.62 5.61
CA ALA A 647 5.76 -2.86 5.00
C ALA A 647 7.00 -2.63 4.10
N GLY A 648 6.98 -1.61 3.25
CA GLY A 648 8.11 -1.25 2.39
C GLY A 648 9.36 -0.89 3.17
N ARG A 649 9.20 -0.14 4.26
CA ARG A 649 10.29 0.16 5.19
C ARG A 649 10.82 -1.07 5.89
N ALA A 650 9.95 -1.94 6.40
CA ALA A 650 10.37 -3.20 7.01
C ALA A 650 11.17 -4.06 6.00
N ARG A 651 10.73 -4.15 4.75
CA ARG A 651 11.44 -4.85 3.68
C ARG A 651 12.83 -4.27 3.40
N ALA A 652 12.95 -2.94 3.38
CA ALA A 652 14.24 -2.28 3.21
C ALA A 652 15.18 -2.54 4.40
N GLU A 653 14.68 -2.47 5.64
CA GLU A 653 15.45 -2.81 6.84
C GLU A 653 15.90 -4.28 6.82
N GLN A 654 15.05 -5.21 6.39
CA GLN A 654 15.44 -6.62 6.22
C GLN A 654 16.61 -6.76 5.26
N LYS A 655 16.55 -6.05 4.12
CA LYS A 655 17.65 -6.05 3.14
C LYS A 655 18.94 -5.47 3.71
N ILE A 656 18.86 -4.35 4.43
CA ILE A 656 20.02 -3.68 5.06
C ILE A 656 20.66 -4.60 6.11
N ARG A 657 19.85 -5.30 6.89
CA ARG A 657 20.30 -6.21 7.97
C ARG A 657 20.68 -7.61 7.50
N LYS A 658 20.53 -7.88 6.19
CA LYS A 658 20.70 -9.21 5.59
C LYS A 658 19.81 -10.26 6.27
N ASP A 659 18.60 -9.85 6.64
CA ASP A 659 17.59 -10.70 7.26
C ASP A 659 16.85 -11.49 6.17
N THR A 660 17.44 -12.61 5.75
CA THR A 660 16.85 -13.49 4.73
C THR A 660 15.65 -14.26 5.24
N ASP A 661 15.63 -14.55 6.54
CA ASP A 661 14.62 -15.39 7.18
C ASP A 661 13.47 -14.54 7.76
N GLY A 662 13.64 -13.22 7.80
CA GLY A 662 12.63 -12.28 8.29
C GLY A 662 12.46 -12.28 9.80
N ASN A 663 13.47 -12.73 10.57
CA ASN A 663 13.41 -12.87 12.02
C ASN A 663 13.89 -11.62 12.77
N LYS A 664 14.66 -10.75 12.11
CA LYS A 664 15.29 -9.58 12.75
C LYS A 664 14.43 -8.34 12.67
N VAL A 665 13.58 -8.21 11.66
CA VAL A 665 12.72 -7.04 11.48
C VAL A 665 11.25 -7.46 11.56
N VAL A 666 10.51 -6.83 12.47
CA VAL A 666 9.07 -7.08 12.66
C VAL A 666 8.29 -5.79 12.41
N SER A 667 7.27 -5.87 11.58
CA SER A 667 6.29 -4.81 11.35
C SER A 667 5.09 -4.98 12.30
N ILE A 668 4.66 -3.89 12.91
CA ILE A 668 3.42 -3.78 13.69
C ILE A 668 2.58 -2.67 13.07
N ILE A 669 1.35 -2.97 12.67
CA ILE A 669 0.44 -1.99 12.09
C ILE A 669 -0.81 -1.86 12.95
N LEU A 670 -1.12 -0.62 13.31
CA LEU A 670 -2.21 -0.25 14.21
C LEU A 670 -3.34 0.40 13.42
N HIS A 671 -4.54 -0.15 13.58
CA HIS A 671 -5.73 0.27 12.85
C HIS A 671 -6.82 0.80 13.77
N GLY A 672 -7.68 1.68 13.24
CA GLY A 672 -9.01 1.92 13.81
C GLY A 672 -10.03 0.95 13.19
N ASP A 673 -11.10 0.63 13.92
CA ASP A 673 -12.12 -0.31 13.43
C ASP A 673 -12.85 0.18 12.18
N ALA A 674 -13.11 1.49 12.06
CA ALA A 674 -13.68 2.06 10.85
C ALA A 674 -12.69 2.08 9.68
N GLY A 675 -11.42 2.43 9.96
CA GLY A 675 -10.36 2.52 8.95
C GLY A 675 -10.08 1.17 8.27
N ILE A 676 -9.79 0.14 9.07
CA ILE A 676 -9.48 -1.21 8.54
C ILE A 676 -10.61 -1.79 7.68
N SER A 677 -11.86 -1.47 7.99
CA SER A 677 -13.02 -2.01 7.28
C SER A 677 -13.48 -1.19 6.08
N GLY A 678 -13.08 0.08 6.00
CA GLY A 678 -13.59 1.04 5.02
C GLY A 678 -12.60 1.42 3.92
N GLU A 679 -11.30 1.43 4.22
CA GLU A 679 -10.28 1.91 3.28
C GLU A 679 -9.77 0.79 2.36
N GLY A 680 -9.91 0.98 1.04
CA GLY A 680 -9.54 -0.02 0.03
C GLY A 680 -8.04 -0.38 0.02
N ILE A 681 -7.17 0.54 0.48
CA ILE A 681 -5.72 0.30 0.56
C ILE A 681 -5.37 -0.82 1.55
N VAL A 682 -6.24 -1.11 2.53
CA VAL A 682 -6.05 -2.22 3.47
C VAL A 682 -6.07 -3.55 2.72
N TYR A 683 -7.07 -3.73 1.84
CA TYR A 683 -7.16 -4.91 0.98
C TYR A 683 -5.93 -5.03 0.08
N GLU A 684 -5.54 -3.94 -0.58
CA GLU A 684 -4.36 -3.96 -1.45
C GLU A 684 -3.08 -4.31 -0.67
N SER A 685 -2.91 -3.78 0.54
CA SER A 685 -1.74 -4.07 1.40
C SER A 685 -1.69 -5.53 1.82
N PHE A 686 -2.82 -6.09 2.25
CA PHE A 686 -2.93 -7.52 2.59
C PHE A 686 -2.64 -8.42 1.39
N ASN A 687 -3.05 -8.03 0.19
CA ASN A 687 -2.73 -8.76 -1.02
C ASN A 687 -1.21 -8.79 -1.33
N LEU A 688 -0.41 -7.87 -0.76
CA LEU A 688 1.05 -7.85 -0.92
C LEU A 688 1.80 -8.74 0.09
N ALA A 689 1.17 -9.14 1.20
CA ALA A 689 1.84 -9.71 2.38
C ALA A 689 2.68 -10.97 2.09
N GLU A 690 2.21 -11.85 1.21
CA GLU A 690 2.86 -13.11 0.86
C GLU A 690 3.54 -13.10 -0.53
N LEU A 691 3.51 -11.97 -1.25
CA LEU A 691 4.14 -11.89 -2.57
C LEU A 691 5.68 -11.90 -2.44
N PRO A 692 6.43 -12.66 -3.26
CA PRO A 692 7.88 -12.84 -3.09
C PRO A 692 8.72 -11.55 -3.00
N CYS A 693 8.32 -10.51 -3.74
CA CYS A 693 9.04 -9.24 -3.77
C CYS A 693 8.60 -8.26 -2.66
N TYR A 694 7.40 -8.45 -2.11
CA TYR A 694 6.77 -7.52 -1.15
C TYR A 694 6.68 -8.07 0.28
N SER A 695 6.81 -9.38 0.43
CA SER A 695 6.66 -10.03 1.73
C SER A 695 7.68 -9.53 2.74
N THR A 696 7.19 -9.28 3.94
CA THR A 696 7.96 -8.87 5.12
C THR A 696 8.05 -10.00 6.16
N SER A 697 7.78 -11.23 5.74
CA SER A 697 7.74 -12.42 6.61
C SER A 697 6.74 -12.28 7.76
N GLY A 698 5.58 -11.70 7.46
CA GLY A 698 4.47 -11.54 8.39
C GLY A 698 4.48 -10.21 9.14
N THR A 699 3.34 -9.52 9.12
CA THR A 699 3.04 -8.30 9.88
C THR A 699 2.04 -8.58 11.00
N ILE A 700 2.28 -8.00 12.18
CA ILE A 700 1.34 -8.12 13.30
C ILE A 700 0.38 -6.92 13.27
N HIS A 701 -0.89 -7.19 12.99
CA HIS A 701 -1.93 -6.17 12.92
C HIS A 701 -2.67 -6.09 14.25
N ILE A 702 -2.85 -4.88 14.77
CA ILE A 702 -3.63 -4.64 15.98
C ILE A 702 -4.72 -3.62 15.67
N VAL A 703 -5.97 -3.97 15.96
CA VAL A 703 -7.10 -3.06 15.80
C VAL A 703 -7.46 -2.47 17.17
N CYS A 704 -7.39 -1.15 17.30
CA CYS A 704 -7.94 -0.43 18.44
C CYS A 704 -9.44 -0.22 18.22
N ASN A 705 -10.22 -1.28 18.42
CA ASN A 705 -11.65 -1.32 18.13
C ASN A 705 -12.46 -0.71 19.25
N ASN A 706 -12.66 0.60 19.16
CA ASN A 706 -13.43 1.38 20.12
C ASN A 706 -14.93 1.43 19.78
N GLN A 707 -15.36 0.66 18.77
CA GLN A 707 -16.74 0.48 18.34
C GLN A 707 -17.44 1.76 17.84
N ILE A 708 -16.68 2.79 17.42
CA ILE A 708 -17.24 4.02 16.85
C ILE A 708 -16.24 4.78 15.95
N GLY A 709 -16.61 5.02 14.69
CA GLY A 709 -15.84 5.82 13.74
C GLY A 709 -16.33 7.27 13.73
N TYR A 710 -15.61 8.20 14.38
CA TYR A 710 -16.08 9.56 14.64
C TYR A 710 -17.47 9.60 15.31
N THR A 711 -18.54 9.81 14.55
CA THR A 711 -19.95 9.79 14.99
C THR A 711 -20.71 8.55 14.51
N THR A 712 -20.10 7.73 13.66
CA THR A 712 -20.74 6.62 12.94
C THR A 712 -20.55 5.31 13.68
N PHE A 713 -21.66 4.61 13.93
CA PHE A 713 -21.64 3.28 14.54
C PHE A 713 -21.21 2.20 13.52
N PRO A 714 -20.64 1.08 13.98
CA PRO A 714 -20.20 -0.02 13.13
C PRO A 714 -21.23 -0.50 12.11
N HIS A 715 -22.50 -0.62 12.49
CA HIS A 715 -23.56 -1.09 11.60
C HIS A 715 -23.91 -0.13 10.46
N PHE A 716 -23.47 1.13 10.53
CA PHE A 716 -23.54 2.10 9.44
C PHE A 716 -22.21 2.24 8.68
N GLY A 717 -21.10 1.75 9.23
CA GLY A 717 -19.76 1.87 8.65
C GLY A 717 -19.27 0.62 7.92
N ARG A 718 -19.85 -0.56 8.18
CA ARG A 718 -19.42 -1.83 7.56
C ARG A 718 -20.57 -2.83 7.43
N SER A 719 -20.47 -3.69 6.41
CA SER A 719 -21.39 -4.81 6.18
C SER A 719 -21.10 -6.07 7.02
N PRO A 720 -19.84 -6.51 7.23
CA PRO A 720 -19.55 -7.68 8.07
C PRO A 720 -19.66 -7.37 9.57
N LYS A 721 -19.83 -8.43 10.38
CA LYS A 721 -19.88 -8.34 11.86
C LYS A 721 -18.62 -7.69 12.45
N TYR A 722 -17.46 -8.23 12.08
CA TYR A 722 -16.16 -7.74 12.53
C TYR A 722 -15.53 -6.79 11.52
N CYS A 723 -14.83 -5.76 12.02
CA CYS A 723 -14.03 -4.85 11.19
C CYS A 723 -12.87 -5.58 10.51
N THR A 724 -12.35 -6.63 11.13
CA THR A 724 -11.24 -7.45 10.65
C THR A 724 -11.62 -8.48 9.60
N ALA A 725 -12.88 -8.55 9.16
CA ALA A 725 -13.34 -9.56 8.20
C ALA A 725 -12.58 -9.52 6.86
N VAL A 726 -12.06 -8.35 6.46
CA VAL A 726 -11.23 -8.20 5.25
C VAL A 726 -9.94 -9.02 5.34
N ALA A 727 -9.43 -9.31 6.53
CA ALA A 727 -8.18 -10.05 6.72
C ALA A 727 -8.28 -11.55 6.40
N LYS A 728 -9.51 -12.08 6.25
CA LYS A 728 -9.72 -13.48 5.88
C LYS A 728 -9.13 -13.83 4.51
N ILE A 729 -8.91 -12.84 3.66
CA ILE A 729 -8.24 -13.02 2.37
C ILE A 729 -6.78 -13.48 2.50
N MET A 730 -6.14 -13.21 3.65
CA MET A 730 -4.75 -13.61 3.93
C MET A 730 -4.63 -15.03 4.50
N ASP A 731 -5.74 -15.77 4.64
CA ASP A 731 -5.72 -17.12 5.21
C ASP A 731 -5.07 -17.15 6.62
N THR A 732 -5.37 -16.16 7.48
CA THR A 732 -4.72 -15.98 8.79
C THR A 732 -5.65 -16.00 9.99
N ALA A 733 -5.09 -16.21 11.18
CA ALA A 733 -5.78 -16.16 12.47
C ALA A 733 -6.17 -14.74 12.88
N ILE A 734 -7.37 -14.61 13.42
CA ILE A 734 -7.87 -13.37 14.01
C ILE A 734 -8.26 -13.63 15.46
N PHE A 735 -7.66 -12.88 16.38
CA PHE A 735 -7.92 -12.97 17.81
C PHE A 735 -8.70 -11.74 18.28
N HIS A 736 -9.98 -11.92 18.59
CA HIS A 736 -10.79 -10.87 19.21
C HIS A 736 -10.64 -10.95 20.73
N VAL A 737 -10.36 -9.84 21.38
CA VAL A 737 -10.08 -9.82 22.81
C VAL A 737 -10.70 -8.62 23.51
N ASN A 738 -11.25 -8.85 24.69
CA ASN A 738 -11.84 -7.82 25.53
C ASN A 738 -10.76 -6.93 26.18
N ASN A 739 -10.77 -5.63 25.88
CA ASN A 739 -9.83 -4.64 26.42
C ASN A 739 -9.86 -4.56 27.95
N ASP A 740 -10.96 -4.87 28.62
CA ASP A 740 -11.04 -4.79 30.09
C ASP A 740 -10.40 -5.99 30.80
N VAL A 741 -9.82 -6.94 30.04
CA VAL A 741 -9.13 -8.12 30.57
C VAL A 741 -7.67 -8.13 30.09
N PRO A 742 -6.78 -7.35 30.74
CA PRO A 742 -5.38 -7.21 30.32
C PRO A 742 -4.64 -8.55 30.15
N ASP A 743 -4.88 -9.52 31.03
CA ASP A 743 -4.23 -10.84 30.93
C ASP A 743 -4.57 -11.56 29.62
N ALA A 744 -5.81 -11.42 29.13
CA ALA A 744 -6.23 -12.01 27.87
C ALA A 744 -5.57 -11.29 26.68
N VAL A 745 -5.49 -9.95 26.73
CA VAL A 745 -4.81 -9.13 25.72
C VAL A 745 -3.34 -9.52 25.63
N MET A 746 -2.66 -9.62 26.78
CA MET A 746 -1.25 -10.04 26.82
C MET A 746 -1.04 -11.41 26.18
N TYR A 747 -1.90 -12.37 26.51
CA TYR A 747 -1.83 -13.70 25.95
C TYR A 747 -2.04 -13.70 24.42
N CYS A 748 -3.06 -13.02 23.91
CA CYS A 748 -3.29 -12.89 22.46
C CYS A 748 -2.13 -12.21 21.73
N CYS A 749 -1.57 -11.14 22.32
CA CYS A 749 -0.42 -10.43 21.77
C CYS A 749 0.85 -11.30 21.75
N GLN A 750 1.10 -12.09 22.80
CA GLN A 750 2.18 -13.07 22.82
C GLN A 750 1.99 -14.12 21.72
N VAL A 751 0.80 -14.74 21.64
CA VAL A 751 0.50 -15.77 20.64
C VAL A 751 0.59 -15.21 19.22
N ALA A 752 0.20 -13.96 18.98
CA ALA A 752 0.37 -13.29 17.69
C ALA A 752 1.85 -13.16 17.29
N ALA A 753 2.71 -12.73 18.23
CA ALA A 753 4.15 -12.66 17.97
C ALA A 753 4.75 -14.05 17.67
N GLU A 754 4.34 -15.08 18.42
CA GLU A 754 4.76 -16.46 18.20
C GLU A 754 4.24 -17.03 16.87
N PHE A 755 3.00 -16.73 16.48
CA PHE A 755 2.41 -17.14 15.22
C PHE A 755 3.20 -16.57 14.04
N ARG A 756 3.44 -15.26 14.06
CA ARG A 756 4.22 -14.58 13.02
C ARG A 756 5.63 -15.17 12.93
N ASN A 757 6.28 -15.44 14.06
CA ASN A 757 7.62 -16.02 14.08
C ASN A 757 7.67 -17.49 13.63
N THR A 758 6.57 -18.24 13.79
CA THR A 758 6.49 -19.65 13.41
C THR A 758 6.16 -19.82 11.93
N PHE A 759 5.19 -19.05 11.42
CA PHE A 759 4.65 -19.23 10.08
C PHE A 759 5.08 -18.16 9.08
N HIS A 760 5.72 -17.07 9.53
CA HIS A 760 6.07 -15.92 8.70
C HIS A 760 4.87 -15.32 7.95
N LYS A 761 3.69 -15.40 8.57
CA LYS A 761 2.42 -14.89 8.06
C LYS A 761 1.91 -13.75 8.91
N ASP A 762 1.12 -12.88 8.28
CA ASP A 762 0.41 -11.81 8.96
C ASP A 762 -0.54 -12.39 10.01
N VAL A 763 -0.89 -11.65 11.06
CA VAL A 763 -1.83 -12.09 12.11
C VAL A 763 -2.55 -10.88 12.71
N ILE A 764 -3.79 -11.06 13.14
CA ILE A 764 -4.61 -9.94 13.64
C ILE A 764 -5.02 -10.12 15.10
N VAL A 765 -4.85 -9.07 15.89
CA VAL A 765 -5.41 -8.91 17.24
C VAL A 765 -6.43 -7.76 17.23
N ASP A 766 -7.70 -8.08 17.40
CA ASP A 766 -8.80 -7.12 17.53
C ASP A 766 -9.08 -6.82 19.01
N ILE A 767 -8.54 -5.71 19.51
CA ILE A 767 -8.71 -5.27 20.91
C ILE A 767 -10.00 -4.46 21.00
N ILE A 768 -11.05 -5.09 21.52
CA ILE A 768 -12.39 -4.52 21.60
C ILE A 768 -12.53 -3.73 22.91
N GLY A 769 -12.57 -2.42 22.76
CA GLY A 769 -12.64 -1.42 23.82
C GLY A 769 -13.76 -0.41 23.59
N TYR A 770 -13.53 0.81 24.06
CA TYR A 770 -14.43 1.94 23.83
C TYR A 770 -13.63 3.24 23.78
N ARG A 771 -14.29 4.35 23.44
CA ARG A 771 -13.68 5.69 23.49
C ARG A 771 -14.31 6.49 24.62
N ARG A 772 -13.52 6.83 25.65
CA ARG A 772 -14.02 7.56 26.82
C ARG A 772 -14.52 8.97 26.48
N ARG A 773 -13.83 9.66 25.58
CA ARG A 773 -14.09 11.04 25.15
C ARG A 773 -14.74 11.09 23.77
N GLY A 774 -15.02 12.30 23.26
CA GLY A 774 -15.37 12.52 21.86
C GLY A 774 -14.29 12.04 20.89
N HIS A 775 -14.46 12.29 19.59
CA HIS A 775 -13.47 11.88 18.60
C HIS A 775 -12.15 12.63 18.79
N SER A 776 -12.25 13.94 18.99
CA SER A 776 -11.25 14.74 19.69
C SER A 776 -11.75 15.12 21.08
N GLU A 777 -10.88 15.69 21.91
CA GLU A 777 -11.24 16.09 23.27
C GLU A 777 -12.12 17.34 23.34
N THR A 778 -12.24 18.06 22.23
CA THR A 778 -13.16 19.19 22.07
C THR A 778 -14.55 18.77 21.58
N ASP A 779 -14.70 17.54 21.08
CA ASP A 779 -15.98 17.06 20.54
C ASP A 779 -16.88 16.54 21.66
N ASP A 780 -18.17 16.93 21.60
CA ASP A 780 -19.21 16.31 22.41
C ASP A 780 -19.85 15.15 21.63
N PRO A 781 -19.69 13.89 22.08
CA PRO A 781 -20.28 12.73 21.40
C PRO A 781 -21.73 12.44 21.81
N VAL A 782 -22.26 13.10 22.84
CA VAL A 782 -23.62 12.86 23.36
C VAL A 782 -24.72 13.13 22.32
N PRO A 783 -24.64 14.15 21.44
CA PRO A 783 -25.69 14.41 20.45
C PRO A 783 -25.93 13.24 19.48
N THR A 784 -24.89 12.50 19.11
CA THR A 784 -24.99 11.39 18.15
C THR A 784 -25.02 10.01 18.82
N ALA A 785 -24.45 9.88 20.02
CA ALA A 785 -24.30 8.61 20.72
C ALA A 785 -24.69 8.67 22.22
N PRO A 786 -25.88 9.20 22.58
CA PRO A 786 -26.21 9.52 23.98
C PRO A 786 -26.29 8.29 24.88
N VAL A 787 -26.81 7.17 24.37
CA VAL A 787 -26.96 5.94 25.16
C VAL A 787 -25.60 5.28 25.41
N LEU A 788 -24.74 5.21 24.38
CA LEU A 788 -23.40 4.66 24.50
C LEU A 788 -22.56 5.43 25.53
N TYR A 789 -22.53 6.76 25.43
CA TYR A 789 -21.72 7.57 26.33
C TYR A 789 -22.28 7.65 27.75
N LYS A 790 -23.58 7.40 27.93
CA LYS A 790 -24.16 7.19 29.27
C LYS A 790 -23.59 5.92 29.92
N GLU A 791 -23.52 4.80 29.21
CA GLU A 791 -22.91 3.57 29.74
C GLU A 791 -21.41 3.75 30.00
N ILE A 792 -20.68 4.34 29.04
CA ILE A 792 -19.26 4.66 29.21
C ILE A 792 -19.02 5.53 30.46
N SER A 793 -19.91 6.48 30.77
CA SER A 793 -19.74 7.32 31.96
C SER A 793 -19.78 6.54 33.30
N HIS A 794 -20.45 5.38 33.33
CA HIS A 794 -20.51 4.52 34.51
C HIS A 794 -19.39 3.45 34.53
N THR A 795 -18.74 3.18 33.40
CA THR A 795 -17.68 2.16 33.29
C THR A 795 -16.37 2.64 33.93
N PRO A 796 -15.82 1.97 34.94
CA PRO A 796 -14.51 2.30 35.51
C PRO A 796 -13.37 2.10 34.51
N ASN A 797 -12.26 2.84 34.66
CA ASN A 797 -11.04 2.66 33.86
C ASN A 797 -10.43 1.26 34.04
N VAL A 798 -9.75 0.77 32.99
CA VAL A 798 -9.12 -0.56 32.96
C VAL A 798 -8.11 -0.72 34.11
N MET A 799 -7.27 0.28 34.35
CA MET A 799 -6.28 0.25 35.45
C MET A 799 -6.94 0.02 36.80
N LYS A 800 -8.10 0.66 37.06
CA LYS A 800 -8.84 0.48 38.32
C LYS A 800 -9.44 -0.92 38.42
N LYS A 801 -10.02 -1.44 37.33
CA LYS A 801 -10.56 -2.80 37.26
C LYS A 801 -9.46 -3.84 37.53
N TYR A 802 -8.33 -3.68 36.86
CA TYR A 802 -7.19 -4.59 36.98
C TYR A 802 -6.52 -4.50 38.35
N SER A 803 -6.34 -3.30 38.91
CA SER A 803 -5.83 -3.11 40.28
C SER A 803 -6.71 -3.82 41.31
N LYS A 804 -8.04 -3.68 41.20
CA LYS A 804 -8.99 -4.35 42.09
C LYS A 804 -8.91 -5.87 41.96
N LYS A 805 -8.76 -6.40 40.74
CA LYS A 805 -8.56 -7.82 40.47
C LYS A 805 -7.30 -8.33 41.18
N LEU A 806 -6.15 -7.69 40.96
CA LEU A 806 -4.87 -8.10 41.54
C LEU A 806 -4.85 -8.03 43.07
N ILE A 807 -5.58 -7.08 43.68
CA ILE A 807 -5.74 -7.03 45.14
C ILE A 807 -6.59 -8.20 45.66
N GLY A 808 -7.63 -8.60 44.92
CA GLY A 808 -8.49 -9.73 45.30
C GLY A 808 -7.86 -11.12 45.04
N GLU A 809 -6.80 -11.18 44.25
CA GLU A 809 -5.99 -12.40 44.03
C GLU A 809 -4.90 -12.60 45.11
N LYS A 810 -4.67 -11.62 45.99
CA LYS A 810 -3.85 -11.78 47.19
C LYS A 810 -4.58 -12.64 48.22
#